data_AF-A0A8D8LMK3-F1
#
_entry.id   AF-A0A8D8LMK3-F1
#
_cell.length_a   1.000
_cell.length_b   1.000
_cell.length_c   1.000
_cell.angle_alpha   90.00
_cell.angle_beta   90.00
_cell.angle_gamma   90.00
#
_symmetry.space_group_name_H-M   'P 1'
#
loop_
_entity.id
_entity.type
_entity.pdbx_description
1 polymer ?
#
loop_
_entity_poly.entity_id
_entity_poly.type
_entity_poly.pdbx_seq_one_letter_code
_entity_poly.pdbx_strand_id
1 'polypeptide(L)'
;MTWARKYFFTITCTLLIHDAFVNSAGSSKPHIIIILADDLGWNDVSFHGSSQIPTPNIDALAYNGLILNQHYVQALCTPSRAALMTGKYPIHTGMQHMVILEDEPWGLPLSEKILPQYLKEAGYATHALGKWHLGFFRQAYTPTARGFDTHYGYWQGLQDYFDHTVKATFRPYRGLDMRRNMKVDNETIGIYATDLYTQEAVNLIAHHNKSKPMFLYLAHLAVHSGNTYDPLQALDEEVSKFMDIPDPKRRTYAGMVSRLDQSVGNVVAALRKHGMLENSIVLFMSDNGAPSFGIHANYGSNYPLRGMKATPWDGGMRGVAAIWSPWLKHTQKVSSELFHISDWLPTLCAAAGIEINDTSLDGVNQWGTLTEGTKTQRSEILLNIDNLNDPKAYYAALRVDDLKYLTGTDNKGQADEWYGFTVNNTAKYLPKDVIHSQAGAVFNAMKTKNQVKDFQAGAYIENSTDALRLILTDEKILQIRESATVHCNYDKRGVHCNSTLSPCLFNITDDPCEQNNLAETQAELLKQLESKVEIYKATVVAPRNLPMDKRADPARWNNIWVPWYDELDKEKEKQDIRDAKPLISPTAIVYCLVILTILLGAGAIVIKQCVLHDRDDNDLPECHKVAGLNGNGLNAITNQGHNTMEQNCFDNVVCTS
;
A
#
# COMPACT_ATOMS: atom_id res chain seq x y z
N MET A 1 39.87 54.10 -52.54
CA MET A 1 39.75 54.90 -51.31
C MET A 1 38.29 54.85 -50.87
N THR A 2 37.89 53.91 -50.00
CA THR A 2 37.93 54.01 -48.51
C THR A 2 36.91 55.05 -47.99
N TRP A 3 35.94 54.82 -47.11
CA TRP A 3 35.51 53.74 -46.20
C TRP A 3 34.05 54.07 -45.83
N ALA A 4 33.09 53.15 -45.96
CA ALA A 4 31.79 53.26 -45.26
C ALA A 4 31.04 51.91 -45.33
N ARG A 5 31.32 51.02 -44.38
CA ARG A 5 30.51 49.81 -44.17
C ARG A 5 30.57 49.42 -42.69
N LYS A 6 29.39 49.04 -42.19
CA LYS A 6 29.10 48.27 -40.97
C LYS A 6 29.34 49.01 -39.66
N TYR A 7 28.26 49.37 -38.96
CA TYR A 7 28.07 49.22 -37.50
C TYR A 7 26.63 49.69 -37.16
N PHE A 8 25.63 48.91 -37.54
CA PHE A 8 24.25 49.06 -37.06
C PHE A 8 23.54 47.73 -37.29
N PHE A 9 23.81 46.76 -36.42
CA PHE A 9 23.01 45.55 -36.13
C PHE A 9 23.90 44.58 -35.35
N THR A 10 24.02 44.77 -34.02
CA THR A 10 24.36 43.75 -33.00
C THR A 10 24.61 44.45 -31.66
N ILE A 11 23.56 45.06 -31.07
CA ILE A 11 23.52 45.37 -29.62
C ILE A 11 22.10 45.07 -29.15
N THR A 12 21.75 43.78 -29.13
CA THR A 12 20.57 43.23 -28.43
C THR A 12 20.64 41.69 -28.44
N CYS A 13 21.76 41.10 -28.03
CA CYS A 13 21.83 39.65 -27.80
C CYS A 13 22.89 39.21 -26.77
N THR A 14 23.40 40.12 -25.93
CA THR A 14 24.40 39.82 -24.89
C THR A 14 23.99 40.30 -23.50
N LEU A 15 22.68 40.40 -23.26
CA LEU A 15 22.07 40.60 -21.93
C LEU A 15 20.89 39.63 -21.69
N LEU A 16 20.95 38.44 -22.28
CA LEU A 16 19.93 37.38 -22.11
C LEU A 16 20.54 35.96 -21.92
N ILE A 17 21.78 35.87 -21.41
CA ILE A 17 22.40 34.57 -21.07
C ILE A 17 23.05 34.59 -19.66
N HIS A 18 22.59 35.47 -18.77
CA HIS A 18 23.02 35.47 -17.36
C HIS A 18 21.87 35.37 -16.34
N ASP A 19 20.66 35.01 -16.80
CA ASP A 19 19.49 34.77 -15.92
C ASP A 19 18.79 33.43 -16.21
N ALA A 20 19.53 32.42 -16.68
CA ALA A 20 19.02 31.05 -16.83
C ALA A 20 19.81 30.01 -16.00
N PHE A 21 20.50 30.45 -14.95
CA PHE A 21 20.69 29.64 -13.74
C PHE A 21 19.73 30.15 -12.67
N VAL A 22 18.44 30.24 -13.03
CA VAL A 22 17.42 29.93 -12.04
C VAL A 22 17.73 28.49 -11.63
N ASN A 23 18.30 28.33 -10.44
CA ASN A 23 18.25 27.07 -9.73
C ASN A 23 16.79 26.62 -9.84
N SER A 24 16.54 25.65 -10.72
CA SER A 24 15.47 24.71 -10.51
C SER A 24 15.85 23.97 -9.23
N ALA A 25 15.58 24.62 -8.09
CA ALA A 25 15.07 23.92 -6.93
C ALA A 25 13.69 23.42 -7.36
N GLY A 26 13.65 22.53 -8.36
CA GLY A 26 12.46 21.80 -8.74
C GLY A 26 12.05 21.11 -7.47
N SER A 27 10.93 21.55 -6.91
CA SER A 27 10.39 21.01 -5.66
C SER A 27 10.39 19.49 -5.81
N SER A 28 11.34 18.83 -5.14
CA SER A 28 11.53 17.40 -5.27
C SER A 28 10.25 16.73 -4.82
N LYS A 29 9.68 15.83 -5.64
CA LYS A 29 8.50 15.04 -5.27
C LYS A 29 8.64 14.52 -3.84
N PRO A 30 7.60 14.58 -3.00
CA PRO A 30 7.73 14.23 -1.59
C PRO A 30 7.95 12.72 -1.46
N HIS A 31 8.69 12.30 -0.43
CA HIS A 31 8.59 10.92 0.05
C HIS A 31 7.18 10.73 0.64
N ILE A 32 6.54 9.60 0.34
CA ILE A 32 5.19 9.29 0.77
C ILE A 32 5.28 8.05 1.66
N ILE A 33 4.92 8.21 2.92
CA ILE A 33 4.97 7.16 3.93
C ILE A 33 3.55 6.94 4.46
N ILE A 34 2.98 5.78 4.17
CA ILE A 34 1.70 5.36 4.72
C ILE A 34 1.97 4.33 5.79
N ILE A 35 1.54 4.61 7.02
CA ILE A 35 1.53 3.68 8.14
C ILE A 35 0.07 3.26 8.33
N LEU A 36 -0.24 2.02 7.97
CA LEU A 36 -1.59 1.47 8.06
C LEU A 36 -1.65 0.48 9.23
N ALA A 37 -2.48 0.79 10.21
CA ALA A 37 -2.84 -0.10 11.30
C ALA A 37 -3.99 -1.03 10.88
N ASP A 38 -4.00 -2.26 11.40
CA ASP A 38 -5.03 -3.26 11.14
C ASP A 38 -5.95 -3.35 12.37
N ASP A 39 -7.26 -3.18 12.19
CA ASP A 39 -8.26 -3.31 13.26
C ASP A 39 -8.09 -2.37 14.48
N LEU A 40 -7.50 -1.18 14.27
CA LEU A 40 -7.38 -0.16 15.31
C LEU A 40 -8.67 0.65 15.43
N GLY A 41 -9.34 0.56 16.58
CA GLY A 41 -10.62 1.22 16.83
C GLY A 41 -10.48 2.70 17.17
N TRP A 42 -11.60 3.42 17.05
CA TRP A 42 -11.65 4.86 17.27
C TRP A 42 -11.08 5.30 18.64
N ASN A 43 -11.35 4.51 19.68
CA ASN A 43 -10.98 4.81 21.08
C ASN A 43 -9.63 4.20 21.50
N ASP A 44 -8.84 3.70 20.53
CA ASP A 44 -7.59 2.99 20.79
C ASP A 44 -6.36 3.87 20.61
N VAL A 45 -6.56 5.12 20.16
CA VAL A 45 -5.55 6.19 20.16
C VAL A 45 -5.89 7.26 21.20
N SER A 46 -4.88 7.74 21.93
CA SER A 46 -5.13 8.65 23.05
C SER A 46 -5.55 10.06 22.62
N PHE A 47 -5.29 10.45 21.37
CA PHE A 47 -5.75 11.73 20.84
C PHE A 47 -7.26 11.85 20.62
N HIS A 48 -8.01 10.72 20.61
CA HIS A 48 -9.48 10.69 20.52
C HIS A 48 -10.22 10.71 21.86
N GLY A 49 -9.52 10.96 22.97
CA GLY A 49 -10.16 11.21 24.28
C GLY A 49 -10.01 10.08 25.29
N SER A 50 -9.62 8.87 24.87
CA SER A 50 -9.21 7.81 25.80
C SER A 50 -7.84 8.09 26.42
N SER A 51 -7.66 7.68 27.68
CA SER A 51 -6.34 7.71 28.35
C SER A 51 -5.87 6.30 28.73
N GLN A 52 -6.66 5.28 28.40
CA GLN A 52 -6.40 3.91 28.81
C GLN A 52 -5.16 3.32 28.10
N ILE A 53 -4.95 3.70 26.84
CA ILE A 53 -3.81 3.29 26.02
C ILE A 53 -3.12 4.57 25.52
N PRO A 54 -2.01 4.99 26.15
CA PRO A 54 -1.23 6.12 25.66
C PRO A 54 -0.54 5.79 24.33
N THR A 55 -0.69 6.67 23.34
CA THR A 55 -0.04 6.58 22.03
C THR A 55 0.78 7.82 21.72
N PRO A 56 1.84 8.12 22.51
CA PRO A 56 2.49 9.42 22.48
C PRO A 56 3.24 9.76 21.19
N ASN A 57 3.65 8.79 20.36
CA ASN A 57 4.28 9.04 19.06
C ASN A 57 3.24 9.28 17.95
N ILE A 58 2.16 8.51 17.95
CA ILE A 58 1.01 8.72 17.07
C ILE A 58 0.36 10.08 17.38
N ASP A 59 0.14 10.37 18.67
CA ASP A 59 -0.36 11.67 19.14
C ASP A 59 0.56 12.81 18.70
N ALA A 60 1.88 12.63 18.79
CA ALA A 60 2.82 13.66 18.35
C ALA A 60 2.73 13.93 16.85
N LEU A 61 2.55 12.89 16.03
CA LEU A 61 2.30 13.03 14.58
C LEU A 61 0.98 13.77 14.32
N ALA A 62 -0.08 13.37 15.02
CA ALA A 62 -1.41 13.95 14.91
C ALA A 62 -1.45 15.44 15.29
N TYR A 63 -0.95 15.78 16.48
CA TYR A 63 -0.99 17.15 16.97
C TYR A 63 -0.01 18.09 16.28
N ASN A 64 1.08 17.59 15.69
CA ASN A 64 1.95 18.42 14.86
C ASN A 64 1.46 18.51 13.40
N GLY A 65 0.47 17.71 13.02
CA GLY A 65 -0.12 17.66 11.68
C GLY A 65 -1.60 18.02 11.69
N LEU A 66 -2.41 17.16 11.07
CA LEU A 66 -3.87 17.24 10.99
C LEU A 66 -4.49 15.92 11.45
N ILE A 67 -5.45 16.01 12.38
CA ILE A 67 -6.35 14.90 12.71
C ILE A 67 -7.54 14.96 11.76
N LEU A 68 -7.91 13.83 11.14
CA LEU A 68 -9.01 13.76 10.18
C LEU A 68 -10.23 13.12 10.86
N ASN A 69 -11.02 13.93 11.57
CA ASN A 69 -12.12 13.41 12.38
C ASN A 69 -13.28 12.85 11.55
N GLN A 70 -13.42 13.23 10.29
CA GLN A 70 -14.47 12.73 9.37
C GLN A 70 -13.84 11.91 8.23
N HIS A 71 -12.89 11.03 8.58
CA HIS A 71 -12.27 10.07 7.66
C HIS A 71 -12.99 8.72 7.69
N TYR A 72 -13.38 8.25 6.51
CA TYR A 72 -14.09 6.99 6.33
C TYR A 72 -13.26 5.96 5.56
N VAL A 73 -13.41 4.71 5.97
CA VAL A 73 -12.82 3.51 5.42
C VAL A 73 -13.94 2.49 5.16
N GLN A 74 -13.61 1.32 4.61
CA GLN A 74 -14.54 0.21 4.53
C GLN A 74 -14.59 -0.55 5.86
N ALA A 75 -15.63 -1.36 6.07
CA ALA A 75 -15.81 -2.09 7.33
C ALA A 75 -14.85 -3.29 7.49
N LEU A 76 -14.06 -3.63 6.46
CA LEU A 76 -13.21 -4.81 6.39
C LEU A 76 -11.89 -4.54 5.65
N CYS A 77 -10.88 -5.37 5.94
CA CYS A 77 -9.51 -5.21 5.46
C CYS A 77 -9.39 -5.17 3.92
N THR A 78 -9.80 -6.24 3.23
CA THR A 78 -9.66 -6.34 1.76
C THR A 78 -10.39 -5.20 1.03
N PRO A 79 -11.67 -4.88 1.31
CA PRO A 79 -12.35 -3.75 0.67
C PRO A 79 -11.63 -2.41 0.88
N SER A 80 -11.16 -2.13 2.11
CA SER A 80 -10.42 -0.89 2.41
C SER A 80 -9.11 -0.80 1.65
N ARG A 81 -8.34 -1.89 1.63
CA ARG A 81 -7.05 -1.95 0.93
C ARG A 81 -7.24 -1.85 -0.58
N ALA A 82 -8.31 -2.43 -1.11
CA ALA A 82 -8.67 -2.29 -2.52
C ALA A 82 -8.97 -0.81 -2.83
N ALA A 83 -9.83 -0.18 -2.05
CA ALA A 83 -10.20 1.23 -2.23
C ALA A 83 -9.01 2.20 -2.10
N LEU A 84 -8.10 1.95 -1.14
CA LEU A 84 -6.84 2.68 -1.01
C LEU A 84 -5.99 2.57 -2.27
N MET A 85 -5.85 1.35 -2.80
CA MET A 85 -4.95 1.06 -3.91
C MET A 85 -5.51 1.51 -5.25
N THR A 86 -6.82 1.52 -5.44
CA THR A 86 -7.45 1.85 -6.74
C THR A 86 -8.05 3.24 -6.78
N GLY A 87 -8.34 3.87 -5.64
CA GLY A 87 -9.16 5.08 -5.59
C GLY A 87 -10.61 4.85 -6.00
N LYS A 88 -11.09 3.61 -5.97
CA LYS A 88 -12.46 3.22 -6.34
C LYS A 88 -13.20 2.59 -5.17
N TYR A 89 -14.51 2.72 -5.15
CA TYR A 89 -15.35 1.98 -4.20
C TYR A 89 -15.29 0.47 -4.50
N PRO A 90 -15.44 -0.39 -3.46
CA PRO A 90 -15.45 -1.84 -3.66
C PRO A 90 -16.50 -2.32 -4.67
N ILE A 91 -17.65 -1.64 -4.75
CA ILE A 91 -18.73 -1.94 -5.70
C ILE A 91 -18.34 -1.81 -7.18
N HIS A 92 -17.25 -1.08 -7.50
CA HIS A 92 -16.73 -0.92 -8.86
C HIS A 92 -15.56 -1.85 -9.17
N THR A 93 -15.02 -2.54 -8.15
CA THR A 93 -13.90 -3.49 -8.29
C THR A 93 -14.33 -4.93 -8.08
N GLY A 94 -15.57 -5.16 -7.59
CA GLY A 94 -16.08 -6.48 -7.25
C GLY A 94 -15.55 -6.98 -5.90
N MET A 95 -15.07 -6.07 -5.04
CA MET A 95 -14.44 -6.34 -3.75
C MET A 95 -15.38 -6.02 -2.58
N GLN A 96 -16.67 -5.81 -2.84
CA GLN A 96 -17.65 -5.36 -1.84
C GLN A 96 -18.05 -6.41 -0.80
N HIS A 97 -17.87 -7.70 -1.13
CA HIS A 97 -18.33 -8.79 -0.29
C HIS A 97 -17.19 -9.47 0.45
N MET A 98 -17.25 -9.40 1.79
CA MET A 98 -16.30 -10.06 2.68
C MET A 98 -14.83 -9.71 2.38
N VAL A 99 -13.91 -10.59 2.76
CA VAL A 99 -12.48 -10.49 2.47
C VAL A 99 -12.02 -11.68 1.63
N ILE A 100 -10.83 -11.59 1.03
CA ILE A 100 -10.21 -12.76 0.40
C ILE A 100 -9.78 -13.73 1.51
N LEU A 101 -10.33 -14.94 1.50
CA LEU A 101 -9.93 -16.01 2.41
C LEU A 101 -8.70 -16.75 1.88
N GLU A 102 -8.05 -17.50 2.77
CA GLU A 102 -6.70 -18.04 2.59
C GLU A 102 -6.59 -18.97 1.38
N ASP A 103 -7.60 -19.82 1.14
CA ASP A 103 -7.64 -20.81 0.07
C ASP A 103 -8.53 -20.42 -1.12
N GLU A 104 -8.86 -19.14 -1.29
CA GLU A 104 -9.72 -18.68 -2.37
C GLU A 104 -8.94 -18.15 -3.59
N PRO A 105 -9.25 -18.60 -4.83
CA PRO A 105 -8.46 -18.29 -6.02
C PRO A 105 -8.86 -16.97 -6.71
N TRP A 106 -9.00 -15.88 -5.95
CA TRP A 106 -9.33 -14.55 -6.48
C TRP A 106 -8.50 -13.44 -5.83
N GLY A 107 -8.63 -12.23 -6.35
CA GLY A 107 -7.92 -11.05 -5.88
C GLY A 107 -8.34 -9.79 -6.62
N LEU A 108 -7.71 -8.67 -6.26
CA LEU A 108 -7.96 -7.37 -6.88
C LEU A 108 -7.75 -7.48 -8.40
N PRO A 109 -8.70 -7.04 -9.26
CA PRO A 109 -8.59 -7.23 -10.70
C PRO A 109 -7.25 -6.71 -11.23
N LEU A 110 -6.64 -7.49 -12.13
CA LEU A 110 -5.37 -7.11 -12.76
C LEU A 110 -5.53 -5.97 -13.77
N SER A 111 -6.76 -5.67 -14.19
CA SER A 111 -7.11 -4.51 -15.00
C SER A 111 -7.01 -3.19 -14.24
N GLU A 112 -7.06 -3.22 -12.91
CA GLU A 112 -6.94 -2.01 -12.09
C GLU A 112 -5.48 -1.59 -11.97
N LYS A 113 -5.20 -0.37 -12.45
CA LYS A 113 -3.95 0.32 -12.16
C LYS A 113 -4.01 0.89 -10.75
N ILE A 114 -3.01 0.57 -9.93
CA ILE A 114 -3.00 0.92 -8.51
C ILE A 114 -1.94 1.95 -8.14
N LEU A 115 -2.11 2.60 -6.98
CA LEU A 115 -1.25 3.65 -6.43
C LEU A 115 0.27 3.42 -6.64
N PRO A 116 0.87 2.27 -6.25
CA PRO A 116 2.30 2.06 -6.46
C PRO A 116 2.71 2.04 -7.94
N GLN A 117 1.83 1.65 -8.87
CA GLN A 117 2.13 1.71 -10.31
C GLN A 117 2.19 3.16 -10.81
N TYR A 118 1.24 4.02 -10.40
CA TYR A 118 1.29 5.45 -10.70
C TYR A 118 2.57 6.10 -10.15
N LEU A 119 2.92 5.81 -8.90
CA LEU A 119 4.11 6.37 -8.27
C LEU A 119 5.41 5.84 -8.90
N LYS A 120 5.47 4.55 -9.22
CA LYS A 120 6.64 3.92 -9.88
C LYS A 120 6.90 4.53 -11.26
N GLU A 121 5.86 4.74 -12.06
CA GLU A 121 5.97 5.43 -13.35
C GLU A 121 6.46 6.88 -13.19
N ALA A 122 6.11 7.53 -12.09
CA ALA A 122 6.62 8.86 -11.74
C ALA A 122 8.03 8.87 -11.12
N GLY A 123 8.71 7.72 -11.06
CA GLY A 123 10.11 7.58 -10.62
C GLY A 123 10.30 7.33 -9.12
N TYR A 124 9.24 6.96 -8.39
CA TYR A 124 9.36 6.53 -6.99
C TYR A 124 10.01 5.16 -6.89
N ALA A 125 10.83 4.97 -5.85
CA ALA A 125 11.14 3.65 -5.32
C ALA A 125 9.98 3.20 -4.43
N THR A 126 9.35 2.07 -4.75
CA THR A 126 8.10 1.63 -4.11
C THR A 126 8.33 0.40 -3.23
N HIS A 127 8.01 0.52 -1.94
CA HIS A 127 8.23 -0.53 -0.95
C HIS A 127 6.95 -0.84 -0.17
N ALA A 128 6.58 -2.11 -0.07
CA ALA A 128 5.49 -2.59 0.77
C ALA A 128 6.03 -3.42 1.93
N LEU A 129 5.59 -3.14 3.15
CA LEU A 129 5.96 -3.88 4.35
C LEU A 129 4.71 -4.40 5.06
N GLY A 130 4.75 -5.64 5.53
CA GLY A 130 3.66 -6.30 6.23
C GLY A 130 2.54 -6.81 5.30
N LYS A 131 1.29 -6.57 5.68
CA LYS A 131 0.08 -7.18 5.11
C LYS A 131 -0.26 -6.69 3.71
N TRP A 132 -0.48 -7.63 2.78
CA TRP A 132 -1.00 -7.33 1.43
C TRP A 132 -2.52 -7.42 1.34
N HIS A 133 -3.08 -8.63 1.46
CA HIS A 133 -4.50 -8.96 1.48
C HIS A 133 -5.34 -8.56 0.24
N LEU A 134 -4.70 -8.55 -0.95
CA LEU A 134 -5.36 -8.28 -2.24
C LEU A 134 -5.22 -9.44 -3.26
N GLY A 135 -4.92 -10.64 -2.74
CA GLY A 135 -4.87 -11.89 -3.50
C GLY A 135 -3.44 -12.38 -3.73
N PHE A 136 -3.27 -13.70 -3.76
CA PHE A 136 -1.96 -14.33 -3.95
C PHE A 136 -1.99 -15.69 -4.64
N PHE A 137 -3.16 -16.21 -5.01
CA PHE A 137 -3.31 -17.52 -5.66
C PHE A 137 -2.48 -17.66 -6.94
N ARG A 138 -2.17 -16.53 -7.58
CA ARG A 138 -1.16 -16.38 -8.63
C ARG A 138 -0.18 -15.26 -8.28
N GLN A 139 1.06 -15.38 -8.72
CA GLN A 139 2.14 -14.42 -8.57
C GLN A 139 1.74 -13.04 -9.11
N ALA A 140 0.93 -12.99 -10.17
CA ALA A 140 0.40 -11.75 -10.75
C ALA A 140 -0.39 -10.88 -9.75
N TYR A 141 -0.93 -11.47 -8.67
CA TYR A 141 -1.67 -10.76 -7.63
C TYR A 141 -0.78 -10.30 -6.46
N THR A 142 0.48 -10.75 -6.39
CA THR A 142 1.40 -10.40 -5.30
C THR A 142 1.92 -8.96 -5.42
N PRO A 143 2.36 -8.32 -4.32
CA PRO A 143 2.75 -6.90 -4.32
C PRO A 143 3.80 -6.54 -5.38
N THR A 144 4.82 -7.38 -5.56
CA THR A 144 5.92 -7.13 -6.52
C THR A 144 5.49 -7.22 -7.98
N ALA A 145 4.38 -7.91 -8.27
CA ALA A 145 3.75 -7.91 -9.59
C ALA A 145 2.78 -6.75 -9.79
N ARG A 146 2.47 -6.00 -8.72
CA ARG A 146 1.45 -4.93 -8.69
C ARG A 146 2.03 -3.54 -8.47
N GLY A 147 3.32 -3.34 -8.78
CA GLY A 147 3.95 -2.02 -8.82
C GLY A 147 4.88 -1.69 -7.65
N PHE A 148 4.96 -2.56 -6.64
CA PHE A 148 6.01 -2.45 -5.62
C PHE A 148 7.34 -3.00 -6.15
N ASP A 149 8.43 -2.28 -5.96
CA ASP A 149 9.80 -2.76 -6.24
C ASP A 149 10.22 -3.84 -5.25
N THR A 150 9.84 -3.68 -3.97
CA THR A 150 10.11 -4.67 -2.93
C THR A 150 8.91 -4.90 -2.02
N HIS A 151 8.79 -6.12 -1.52
CA HIS A 151 7.87 -6.49 -0.44
C HIS A 151 8.61 -7.25 0.66
N TYR A 152 8.28 -6.99 1.92
CA TYR A 152 8.71 -7.80 3.06
C TYR A 152 7.56 -7.94 4.06
N GLY A 153 7.04 -9.15 4.22
CA GLY A 153 5.84 -9.41 5.01
C GLY A 153 5.07 -10.62 4.52
N TYR A 154 3.75 -10.54 4.54
CA TYR A 154 2.83 -11.65 4.29
C TYR A 154 1.71 -11.24 3.35
N TRP A 155 1.07 -12.22 2.71
CA TRP A 155 0.07 -11.93 1.68
C TRP A 155 -1.37 -12.01 2.15
N GLN A 156 -1.63 -12.78 3.19
CA GLN A 156 -2.98 -13.09 3.67
C GLN A 156 -3.55 -12.04 4.64
N GLY A 157 -4.74 -12.34 5.19
CA GLY A 157 -5.49 -11.42 6.04
C GLY A 157 -4.98 -11.30 7.47
N LEU A 158 -4.26 -12.31 7.96
CA LEU A 158 -3.69 -12.37 9.31
C LEU A 158 -2.53 -13.37 9.32
N GLN A 159 -1.72 -13.34 10.36
CA GLN A 159 -0.74 -14.38 10.68
C GLN A 159 -0.42 -14.33 12.17
N ASP A 160 0.16 -15.40 12.70
CA ASP A 160 0.77 -15.39 14.03
C ASP A 160 1.87 -14.32 14.13
N TYR A 161 1.97 -13.62 15.25
CA TYR A 161 2.92 -12.53 15.43
C TYR A 161 4.38 -12.99 15.56
N PHE A 162 4.64 -14.24 15.90
CA PHE A 162 5.98 -14.76 16.16
C PHE A 162 6.40 -15.86 15.20
N ASP A 163 5.54 -16.84 14.95
CA ASP A 163 5.85 -17.94 14.04
C ASP A 163 5.45 -17.67 12.57
N HIS A 164 4.70 -16.58 12.34
CA HIS A 164 4.24 -16.09 11.03
C HIS A 164 3.44 -17.13 10.22
N THR A 165 2.88 -18.13 10.89
CA THR A 165 1.99 -19.11 10.27
C THR A 165 0.56 -18.57 10.19
N VAL A 166 -0.15 -19.02 9.17
CA VAL A 166 -1.56 -18.72 8.95
C VAL A 166 -2.33 -20.03 8.97
N LYS A 167 -3.34 -20.09 9.84
CA LYS A 167 -4.35 -21.15 9.85
C LYS A 167 -5.58 -20.65 9.11
N ALA A 168 -5.99 -21.34 8.05
CA ALA A 168 -7.15 -20.97 7.25
C ALA A 168 -8.41 -20.88 8.11
N THR A 169 -9.22 -19.85 7.91
CA THR A 169 -10.32 -19.53 8.83
C THR A 169 -11.34 -20.68 8.89
N PHE A 170 -11.75 -21.22 7.74
CA PHE A 170 -12.78 -22.28 7.63
C PHE A 170 -12.25 -23.65 7.20
N ARG A 171 -10.93 -23.85 7.24
CA ARG A 171 -10.27 -25.11 6.87
C ARG A 171 -9.22 -25.53 7.89
N PRO A 172 -8.83 -26.81 7.95
CA PRO A 172 -7.74 -27.27 8.79
C PRO A 172 -6.34 -27.04 8.18
N TYR A 173 -6.22 -26.10 7.23
CA TYR A 173 -4.96 -25.81 6.55
C TYR A 173 -4.12 -24.86 7.38
N ARG A 174 -2.81 -25.14 7.48
CA ARG A 174 -1.85 -24.29 8.18
C ARG A 174 -0.53 -24.28 7.43
N GLY A 175 0.05 -23.11 7.28
CA GLY A 175 1.37 -22.94 6.67
C GLY A 175 1.99 -21.59 6.98
N LEU A 176 3.29 -21.45 6.71
CA LEU A 176 4.02 -20.20 6.82
C LEU A 176 3.63 -19.22 5.71
N ASP A 177 3.48 -17.94 6.04
CA ASP A 177 3.32 -16.85 5.07
C ASP A 177 4.23 -15.67 5.43
N MET A 178 5.55 -15.87 5.38
CA MET A 178 6.51 -14.78 5.60
C MET A 178 7.58 -14.81 4.54
N ARG A 179 7.87 -13.66 3.94
CA ARG A 179 8.71 -13.60 2.74
C ARG A 179 9.35 -12.23 2.52
N ARG A 180 10.47 -12.28 1.81
CA ARG A 180 11.11 -11.15 1.14
C ARG A 180 10.90 -11.31 -0.36
N ASN A 181 10.08 -10.43 -0.93
CA ASN A 181 9.54 -10.56 -2.27
C ASN A 181 8.86 -11.92 -2.43
N MET A 182 9.34 -12.75 -3.37
CA MET A 182 8.83 -14.10 -3.59
C MET A 182 9.54 -15.17 -2.75
N LYS A 183 10.63 -14.84 -2.06
CA LYS A 183 11.43 -15.81 -1.29
C LYS A 183 10.90 -15.91 0.13
N VAL A 184 10.54 -17.12 0.54
CA VAL A 184 10.15 -17.44 1.93
C VAL A 184 11.30 -17.11 2.88
N ASP A 185 10.97 -16.50 4.01
CA ASP A 185 11.93 -16.09 5.03
C ASP A 185 11.64 -16.80 6.35
N ASN A 186 12.39 -17.87 6.62
CA ASN A 186 12.27 -18.66 7.84
C ASN A 186 13.10 -18.09 9.01
N GLU A 187 14.01 -17.15 8.73
CA GLU A 187 14.91 -16.58 9.75
C GLU A 187 14.16 -15.64 10.71
N THR A 188 12.90 -15.32 10.38
CA THR A 188 12.02 -14.45 11.16
C THR A 188 11.26 -15.16 12.28
N ILE A 189 11.27 -16.50 12.32
CA ILE A 189 10.52 -17.29 13.30
C ILE A 189 11.00 -16.96 14.72
N GLY A 190 10.05 -16.64 15.60
CA GLY A 190 10.30 -16.23 16.98
C GLY A 190 10.54 -14.73 17.15
N ILE A 191 10.57 -13.95 16.06
CA ILE A 191 10.71 -12.50 16.09
C ILE A 191 9.33 -11.85 15.91
N TYR A 192 9.00 -10.89 16.77
CA TYR A 192 7.72 -10.21 16.75
C TYR A 192 7.49 -9.44 15.43
N ALA A 193 6.36 -9.68 14.77
CA ALA A 193 6.06 -9.17 13.44
C ALA A 193 6.12 -7.64 13.34
N THR A 194 5.64 -6.92 14.36
CA THR A 194 5.70 -5.45 14.39
C THR A 194 7.15 -4.96 14.34
N ASP A 195 8.04 -5.57 15.12
CA ASP A 195 9.46 -5.20 15.17
C ASP A 195 10.16 -5.49 13.83
N LEU A 196 9.81 -6.59 13.15
CA LEU A 196 10.34 -6.92 11.82
C LEU A 196 10.00 -5.82 10.80
N TYR A 197 8.74 -5.41 10.75
CA TYR A 197 8.29 -4.39 9.79
C TYR A 197 8.86 -3.00 10.13
N THR A 198 8.93 -2.65 11.41
CA THR A 198 9.57 -1.41 11.86
C THR A 198 11.05 -1.37 11.50
N GLN A 199 11.80 -2.46 11.76
CA GLN A 199 13.23 -2.50 11.49
C GLN A 199 13.51 -2.45 9.99
N GLU A 200 12.72 -3.15 9.17
CA GLU A 200 12.84 -3.07 7.71
C GLU A 200 12.53 -1.65 7.19
N ALA A 201 11.49 -0.98 7.74
CA ALA A 201 11.18 0.42 7.39
C ALA A 201 12.36 1.36 7.70
N VAL A 202 12.92 1.27 8.90
CA VAL A 202 14.08 2.05 9.32
C VAL A 202 15.29 1.76 8.43
N ASN A 203 15.52 0.49 8.08
CA ASN A 203 16.61 0.08 7.20
C ASN A 203 16.45 0.64 5.79
N LEU A 204 15.25 0.57 5.20
CA LEU A 204 14.95 1.15 3.89
C LEU A 204 15.19 2.66 3.88
N ILE A 205 14.69 3.38 4.90
CA ILE A 205 14.90 4.83 5.04
C ILE A 205 16.40 5.15 5.17
N ALA A 206 17.14 4.39 5.97
CA ALA A 206 18.55 4.64 6.24
C ALA A 206 19.43 4.53 4.99
N HIS A 207 19.10 3.60 4.09
CA HIS A 207 19.87 3.30 2.88
C HIS A 207 19.25 3.88 1.60
N HIS A 208 18.17 4.66 1.72
CA HIS A 208 17.49 5.21 0.57
C HIS A 208 18.34 6.25 -0.16
N ASN A 209 18.33 6.19 -1.49
CA ASN A 209 18.91 7.24 -2.30
C ASN A 209 17.97 8.45 -2.33
N LYS A 210 18.28 9.48 -1.55
CA LYS A 210 17.49 10.71 -1.38
C LYS A 210 17.23 11.50 -2.66
N SER A 211 17.99 11.26 -3.73
CA SER A 211 17.72 11.86 -5.04
C SER A 211 16.48 11.30 -5.74
N LYS A 212 15.97 10.15 -5.28
CA LYS A 212 14.73 9.53 -5.75
C LYS A 212 13.63 9.67 -4.68
N PRO A 213 12.38 9.96 -5.05
CA PRO A 213 11.30 9.91 -4.08
C PRO A 213 11.02 8.46 -3.64
N MET A 214 10.51 8.30 -2.42
CA MET A 214 10.21 7.00 -1.80
C MET A 214 8.71 6.89 -1.63
N PHE A 215 8.13 5.74 -1.94
CA PHE A 215 6.81 5.36 -1.47
C PHE A 215 6.97 4.15 -0.54
N LEU A 216 6.64 4.33 0.73
CA LEU A 216 6.66 3.28 1.74
C LEU A 216 5.23 3.03 2.22
N TYR A 217 4.69 1.86 1.87
CA TYR A 217 3.44 1.34 2.40
C TYR A 217 3.75 0.36 3.54
N LEU A 218 3.74 0.86 4.78
CA LEU A 218 3.97 0.10 5.99
C LEU A 218 2.63 -0.34 6.59
N ALA A 219 2.17 -1.52 6.20
CA ALA A 219 0.91 -2.10 6.63
C ALA A 219 1.13 -3.12 7.73
N HIS A 220 1.09 -2.66 8.98
CA HIS A 220 1.31 -3.51 10.14
C HIS A 220 0.23 -4.58 10.27
N LEU A 221 0.60 -5.74 10.83
CA LEU A 221 -0.35 -6.70 11.42
C LEU A 221 -0.99 -6.10 12.69
N ALA A 222 -0.22 -5.30 13.44
CA ALA A 222 -0.71 -4.60 14.61
C ALA A 222 -1.90 -3.70 14.23
N VAL A 223 -3.08 -3.86 14.84
CA VAL A 223 -3.40 -4.62 16.06
C VAL A 223 -4.47 -5.69 15.83
N HIS A 224 -4.47 -6.31 14.65
CA HIS A 224 -5.33 -7.46 14.32
C HIS A 224 -5.00 -8.65 15.22
N SER A 225 -5.95 -9.55 15.40
CA SER A 225 -5.70 -10.83 16.06
C SER A 225 -4.73 -11.71 15.25
N GLY A 226 -3.84 -12.43 15.94
CA GLY A 226 -2.79 -13.23 15.29
C GLY A 226 -3.28 -14.59 14.79
N ASN A 227 -4.02 -15.31 15.64
CA ASN A 227 -4.52 -16.65 15.32
C ASN A 227 -5.76 -16.99 16.18
N THR A 228 -6.32 -18.20 16.04
CA THR A 228 -7.56 -18.58 16.73
C THR A 228 -7.38 -19.14 18.15
N TYR A 229 -6.17 -19.55 18.55
CA TYR A 229 -5.89 -20.18 19.85
C TYR A 229 -5.23 -19.23 20.86
N ASP A 230 -4.50 -18.24 20.35
CA ASP A 230 -3.84 -17.16 21.06
C ASP A 230 -3.99 -15.86 20.21
N PRO A 231 -5.18 -15.25 20.22
CA PRO A 231 -5.51 -14.16 19.29
C PRO A 231 -4.76 -12.86 19.58
N LEU A 232 -4.35 -12.61 20.83
CA LEU A 232 -3.69 -11.36 21.22
C LEU A 232 -2.27 -11.67 21.63
N GLN A 233 -1.32 -11.18 20.84
CA GLN A 233 0.10 -11.51 21.00
C GLN A 233 0.90 -10.21 21.07
N ALA A 234 1.54 -9.99 22.22
CA ALA A 234 2.41 -8.85 22.48
C ALA A 234 3.64 -9.32 23.27
N LEU A 235 4.68 -8.50 23.27
CA LEU A 235 5.87 -8.75 24.10
C LEU A 235 5.52 -8.54 25.58
N ASP A 236 5.98 -9.43 26.45
CA ASP A 236 5.69 -9.39 27.89
C ASP A 236 6.02 -8.04 28.53
N GLU A 237 7.14 -7.44 28.13
CA GLU A 237 7.57 -6.12 28.59
C GLU A 237 6.59 -5.00 28.21
N GLU A 238 5.91 -5.12 27.07
CA GLU A 238 4.86 -4.17 26.65
C GLU A 238 3.59 -4.39 27.45
N VAL A 239 3.15 -5.63 27.62
CA VAL A 239 1.96 -5.97 28.43
C VAL A 239 2.12 -5.50 29.87
N SER A 240 3.33 -5.59 30.43
CA SER A 240 3.64 -5.18 31.80
C SER A 240 3.45 -3.67 32.08
N LYS A 241 3.41 -2.83 31.04
CA LYS A 241 3.17 -1.38 31.17
C LYS A 241 1.71 -1.05 31.50
N PHE A 242 0.79 -2.01 31.31
CA PHE A 242 -0.65 -1.79 31.35
C PHE A 242 -1.34 -2.55 32.49
N MET A 243 -0.62 -2.83 33.59
CA MET A 243 -1.15 -3.63 34.71
C MET A 243 -2.39 -3.01 35.38
N ASP A 244 -2.59 -1.71 35.24
CA ASP A 244 -3.78 -1.00 35.73
C ASP A 244 -5.05 -1.29 34.91
N ILE A 245 -4.93 -1.84 33.70
CA ILE A 245 -6.07 -2.32 32.90
C ILE A 245 -6.55 -3.66 33.50
N PRO A 246 -7.80 -3.75 34.02
CA PRO A 246 -8.26 -4.97 34.70
C PRO A 246 -8.43 -6.18 33.78
N ASP A 247 -8.91 -5.95 32.55
CA ASP A 247 -9.09 -7.03 31.56
C ASP A 247 -7.73 -7.41 30.95
N PRO A 248 -7.23 -8.65 31.17
CA PRO A 248 -5.94 -9.09 30.65
C PRO A 248 -5.88 -9.12 29.11
N LYS A 249 -7.01 -9.29 28.43
CA LYS A 249 -7.06 -9.27 26.96
C LYS A 249 -6.89 -7.84 26.44
N ARG A 250 -7.62 -6.88 27.02
CA ARG A 250 -7.40 -5.45 26.75
C ARG A 250 -5.98 -5.00 27.11
N ARG A 251 -5.38 -5.55 28.16
CA ARG A 251 -3.98 -5.30 28.54
C ARG A 251 -3.00 -5.79 27.46
N THR A 252 -3.22 -6.99 26.94
CA THR A 252 -2.38 -7.56 25.88
C THR A 252 -2.52 -6.73 24.60
N TYR A 253 -3.75 -6.38 24.22
CA TYR A 253 -4.04 -5.46 23.13
C TYR A 253 -3.33 -4.10 23.29
N ALA A 254 -3.37 -3.51 24.49
CA ALA A 254 -2.66 -2.26 24.78
C ALA A 254 -1.14 -2.39 24.56
N GLY A 255 -0.55 -3.54 24.88
CA GLY A 255 0.84 -3.85 24.54
C GLY A 255 1.10 -3.87 23.03
N MET A 256 0.18 -4.43 22.23
CA MET A 256 0.26 -4.43 20.77
C MET A 256 0.21 -2.99 20.20
N VAL A 257 -0.75 -2.18 20.68
CA VAL A 257 -0.89 -0.76 20.29
C VAL A 257 0.35 0.03 20.71
N SER A 258 0.90 -0.20 21.90
CA SER A 258 2.11 0.48 22.38
C SER A 258 3.32 0.20 21.48
N ARG A 259 3.48 -1.04 21.00
CA ARG A 259 4.56 -1.37 20.07
C ARG A 259 4.35 -0.77 18.67
N LEU A 260 3.10 -0.67 18.21
CA LEU A 260 2.74 0.09 16.99
C LEU A 260 3.07 1.58 17.15
N ASP A 261 2.77 2.20 18.29
CA ASP A 261 3.13 3.59 18.58
C ASP A 261 4.65 3.80 18.51
N GLN A 262 5.43 2.91 19.11
CA GLN A 262 6.89 2.93 19.01
C GLN A 262 7.39 2.80 17.56
N SER A 263 6.73 1.99 16.72
CA SER A 263 7.02 1.90 15.29
C SER A 263 6.90 3.27 14.60
N VAL A 264 5.83 4.02 14.89
CA VAL A 264 5.64 5.38 14.36
C VAL A 264 6.78 6.31 14.79
N GLY A 265 7.15 6.27 16.07
CA GLY A 265 8.29 7.03 16.61
C GLY A 265 9.60 6.73 15.88
N ASN A 266 9.89 5.44 15.65
CA ASN A 266 11.07 4.97 14.96
C ASN A 266 11.12 5.40 13.50
N VAL A 267 10.01 5.30 12.77
CA VAL A 267 9.91 5.75 11.37
C VAL A 267 10.14 7.26 11.25
N VAL A 268 9.46 8.06 12.08
CA VAL A 268 9.63 9.53 12.09
C VAL A 268 11.07 9.92 12.43
N ALA A 269 11.68 9.28 13.42
CA ALA A 269 13.07 9.51 13.78
C ALA A 269 14.05 9.09 12.67
N ALA A 270 13.81 7.97 11.99
CA ALA A 270 14.64 7.54 10.88
C ALA A 270 14.58 8.54 9.73
N LEU A 271 13.38 9.00 9.34
CA LEU A 271 13.21 10.04 8.32
C LEU A 271 13.98 11.30 8.69
N ARG A 272 13.92 11.71 9.97
CA ARG A 272 14.65 12.89 10.46
C ARG A 272 16.16 12.69 10.42
N LYS A 273 16.65 11.58 10.97
CA LYS A 273 18.07 11.25 11.06
C LYS A 273 18.71 11.21 9.67
N HIS A 274 17.98 10.73 8.68
CA HIS A 274 18.43 10.64 7.29
C HIS A 274 18.01 11.85 6.45
N GLY A 275 17.47 12.92 7.03
CA GLY A 275 17.19 14.19 6.33
C GLY A 275 16.15 14.07 5.22
N MET A 276 15.20 13.14 5.36
CA MET A 276 14.08 12.92 4.43
C MET A 276 12.79 13.55 4.94
N LEU A 277 12.66 13.76 6.25
CA LEU A 277 11.43 14.24 6.89
C LEU A 277 10.97 15.61 6.36
N GLU A 278 11.91 16.51 6.06
CA GLU A 278 11.61 17.85 5.49
C GLU A 278 10.95 17.81 4.10
N ASN A 279 10.96 16.67 3.43
CA ASN A 279 10.31 16.46 2.14
C ASN A 279 9.41 15.22 2.17
N SER A 280 8.73 14.96 3.30
CA SER A 280 7.89 13.78 3.48
C SER A 280 6.42 14.14 3.74
N ILE A 281 5.53 13.27 3.27
CA ILE A 281 4.15 13.14 3.72
C ILE A 281 4.08 11.85 4.52
N VAL A 282 3.64 11.94 5.78
CA VAL A 282 3.44 10.78 6.66
C VAL A 282 1.97 10.70 7.01
N LEU A 283 1.31 9.66 6.51
CA LEU A 283 -0.10 9.36 6.76
C LEU A 283 -0.19 8.16 7.69
N PHE A 284 -0.80 8.34 8.86
CA PHE A 284 -1.19 7.26 9.75
C PHE A 284 -2.70 7.04 9.64
N MET A 285 -3.14 5.81 9.44
CA MET A 285 -4.57 5.47 9.46
C MET A 285 -4.85 4.02 9.84
N SER A 286 -6.09 3.70 10.21
CA SER A 286 -6.59 2.32 10.29
C SER A 286 -7.29 1.89 8.99
N ASP A 287 -7.34 0.59 8.70
CA ASP A 287 -8.10 0.06 7.55
C ASP A 287 -9.59 -0.17 7.86
N ASN A 288 -9.97 -0.38 9.11
CA ASN A 288 -11.35 -0.46 9.57
C ASN A 288 -11.42 -0.21 11.09
N GLY A 289 -12.63 -0.20 11.65
CA GLY A 289 -12.82 -0.20 13.11
C GLY A 289 -12.37 -1.50 13.78
N ALA A 290 -12.30 -1.52 15.11
CA ALA A 290 -11.89 -2.69 15.86
C ALA A 290 -12.98 -3.78 15.89
N PRO A 291 -12.64 -5.08 15.78
CA PRO A 291 -13.54 -6.18 16.10
C PRO A 291 -13.56 -6.46 17.61
N SER A 292 -14.46 -5.80 18.35
CA SER A 292 -14.53 -5.96 19.81
C SER A 292 -14.98 -7.36 20.26
N PHE A 293 -15.71 -8.10 19.44
CA PHE A 293 -16.13 -9.49 19.70
C PHE A 293 -16.29 -10.30 18.39
N GLY A 294 -16.55 -11.60 18.51
CA GLY A 294 -16.78 -12.48 17.36
C GLY A 294 -15.51 -13.15 16.85
N ILE A 295 -15.54 -13.59 15.59
CA ILE A 295 -14.39 -14.23 14.94
C ILE A 295 -13.27 -13.20 14.79
N HIS A 296 -12.04 -13.57 15.13
CA HIS A 296 -10.86 -12.72 15.03
C HIS A 296 -10.91 -11.44 15.89
N ALA A 297 -11.68 -11.44 16.99
CA ALA A 297 -11.79 -10.31 17.91
C ALA A 297 -10.44 -9.90 18.54
N ASN A 298 -10.18 -8.60 18.64
CA ASN A 298 -8.92 -8.06 19.15
C ASN A 298 -9.06 -7.20 20.41
N TYR A 299 -10.24 -7.10 21.02
CA TYR A 299 -10.46 -6.28 22.24
C TYR A 299 -10.15 -4.78 22.05
N GLY A 300 -10.12 -4.30 20.81
CA GLY A 300 -10.17 -2.88 20.47
C GLY A 300 -11.52 -2.24 20.82
N SER A 301 -11.58 -0.91 20.78
CA SER A 301 -12.74 -0.13 21.21
C SER A 301 -13.08 0.93 20.17
N ASN A 302 -14.32 0.91 19.69
CA ASN A 302 -14.86 1.96 18.81
C ASN A 302 -15.70 2.98 19.58
N TYR A 303 -15.95 2.74 20.87
CA TYR A 303 -16.70 3.64 21.73
C TYR A 303 -16.20 5.10 21.62
N PRO A 304 -17.06 6.09 21.44
CA PRO A 304 -18.50 5.99 21.62
C PRO A 304 -19.28 5.87 20.30
N LEU A 305 -18.59 5.51 19.21
CA LEU A 305 -19.24 5.24 17.93
C LEU A 305 -20.01 3.91 17.99
N ARG A 306 -21.10 3.82 17.23
CA ARG A 306 -21.93 2.61 17.14
C ARG A 306 -21.28 1.56 16.26
N GLY A 307 -21.45 0.30 16.58
CA GLY A 307 -20.97 -0.86 15.82
C GLY A 307 -19.46 -1.10 15.91
N MET A 308 -19.00 -1.99 15.04
CA MET A 308 -17.62 -2.46 14.98
C MET A 308 -17.23 -2.95 13.58
N LYS A 309 -16.01 -3.49 13.41
CA LYS A 309 -15.59 -4.18 12.17
C LYS A 309 -16.72 -5.07 11.60
N ALA A 310 -16.79 -5.13 10.28
CA ALA A 310 -17.84 -5.78 9.46
C ALA A 310 -19.20 -5.09 9.45
N THR A 311 -19.45 -4.10 10.31
CA THR A 311 -20.75 -3.41 10.35
C THR A 311 -20.73 -2.07 9.63
N PRO A 312 -21.89 -1.61 9.11
CA PRO A 312 -21.97 -0.35 8.37
C PRO A 312 -22.09 0.92 9.24
N TRP A 313 -21.96 0.77 10.56
CA TRP A 313 -21.98 1.86 11.53
C TRP A 313 -20.64 2.61 11.57
N ASP A 314 -20.62 3.80 12.16
CA ASP A 314 -19.41 4.63 12.21
C ASP A 314 -18.29 3.94 13.00
N GLY A 315 -18.60 3.10 13.97
CA GLY A 315 -17.60 2.29 14.68
C GLY A 315 -16.95 1.20 13.82
N GLY A 316 -17.52 0.85 12.66
CA GLY A 316 -16.90 -0.03 11.67
C GLY A 316 -16.15 0.71 10.57
N MET A 317 -16.63 1.91 10.20
CA MET A 317 -16.25 2.59 8.96
C MET A 317 -15.63 3.99 9.14
N ARG A 318 -15.74 4.63 10.31
CA ARG A 318 -15.08 5.90 10.61
C ARG A 318 -13.69 5.59 11.19
N GLY A 319 -12.67 5.72 10.35
CA GLY A 319 -11.33 5.25 10.64
C GLY A 319 -10.50 6.26 11.43
N VAL A 320 -9.56 5.76 12.24
CA VAL A 320 -8.53 6.61 12.84
C VAL A 320 -7.64 7.12 11.72
N ALA A 321 -7.43 8.42 11.62
CA ALA A 321 -6.52 8.98 10.62
C ALA A 321 -5.87 10.31 11.04
N ALA A 322 -4.57 10.42 10.78
CA ALA A 322 -3.80 11.63 10.97
C ALA A 322 -2.72 11.77 9.89
N ILE A 323 -2.45 13.00 9.46
CA ILE A 323 -1.46 13.29 8.43
C ILE A 323 -0.51 14.39 8.89
N TRP A 324 0.77 14.19 8.62
CA TRP A 324 1.82 15.17 8.84
C TRP A 324 2.63 15.41 7.57
N SER A 325 2.90 16.67 7.28
CA SER A 325 3.85 17.08 6.24
C SER A 325 4.28 18.52 6.51
N PRO A 326 5.53 18.92 6.19
CA PRO A 326 5.94 20.32 6.27
C PRO A 326 5.22 21.20 5.23
N TRP A 327 4.47 20.61 4.30
CA TRP A 327 3.74 21.31 3.25
C TRP A 327 2.31 21.71 3.68
N LEU A 328 1.86 21.25 4.85
CA LEU A 328 0.58 21.67 5.43
C LEU A 328 0.74 23.06 6.04
N LYS A 329 0.00 24.06 5.52
CA LYS A 329 0.05 25.44 6.06
C LYS A 329 -0.70 25.58 7.38
N HIS A 330 -1.74 24.78 7.56
CA HIS A 330 -2.57 24.78 8.75
C HIS A 330 -2.40 23.45 9.48
N THR A 331 -1.55 23.44 10.50
CA THR A 331 -1.31 22.27 11.36
C THR A 331 -1.88 22.51 12.76
N GLN A 332 -1.75 21.51 13.65
CA GLN A 332 -2.19 21.59 15.04
C GLN A 332 -3.69 21.85 15.19
N LYS A 333 -4.48 21.18 14.33
CA LYS A 333 -5.94 21.29 14.30
C LYS A 333 -6.59 19.96 13.92
N VAL A 334 -7.89 19.90 14.20
CA VAL A 334 -8.79 18.83 13.74
C VAL A 334 -9.47 19.30 12.47
N SER A 335 -9.51 18.44 11.45
CA SER A 335 -10.29 18.63 10.25
C SER A 335 -11.63 17.91 10.39
N SER A 336 -12.72 18.66 10.16
CA SER A 336 -14.09 18.13 10.04
C SER A 336 -14.51 17.93 8.58
N GLU A 337 -13.62 18.19 7.63
CA GLU A 337 -13.88 17.93 6.22
C GLU A 337 -14.03 16.43 5.94
N LEU A 338 -14.87 16.08 4.98
CA LEU A 338 -15.21 14.69 4.66
C LEU A 338 -14.11 14.06 3.78
N PHE A 339 -13.51 12.97 4.26
CA PHE A 339 -12.51 12.16 3.55
C PHE A 339 -12.94 10.70 3.47
N HIS A 340 -12.58 10.03 2.38
CA HIS A 340 -12.70 8.58 2.25
C HIS A 340 -11.35 7.96 1.88
N ILE A 341 -11.11 6.69 2.23
CA ILE A 341 -9.85 5.99 1.92
C ILE A 341 -9.54 5.95 0.41
N SER A 342 -10.55 6.02 -0.46
CA SER A 342 -10.37 6.13 -1.91
C SER A 342 -9.78 7.47 -2.36
N ASP A 343 -9.85 8.52 -1.55
CA ASP A 343 -9.28 9.84 -1.87
C ASP A 343 -7.76 9.82 -1.90
N TRP A 344 -7.13 8.85 -1.22
CA TRP A 344 -5.67 8.85 -1.06
C TRP A 344 -4.93 8.63 -2.37
N LEU A 345 -5.44 7.80 -3.29
CA LEU A 345 -4.78 7.63 -4.59
C LEU A 345 -4.69 8.95 -5.36
N PRO A 346 -5.80 9.66 -5.67
CA PRO A 346 -5.73 10.92 -6.39
C PRO A 346 -5.04 12.03 -5.60
N THR A 347 -5.20 12.06 -4.27
CA THR A 347 -4.57 13.06 -3.40
C THR A 347 -3.04 12.93 -3.37
N LEU A 348 -2.53 11.72 -3.20
CA LEU A 348 -1.09 11.47 -3.13
C LEU A 348 -0.41 11.60 -4.50
N CYS A 349 -1.12 11.24 -5.58
CA CYS A 349 -0.66 11.52 -6.94
C CYS A 349 -0.57 13.03 -7.19
N ALA A 350 -1.58 13.80 -6.80
CA ALA A 350 -1.55 15.27 -6.92
C ALA A 350 -0.40 15.89 -6.11
N ALA A 351 -0.17 15.41 -4.88
CA ALA A 351 0.96 15.85 -4.06
C ALA A 351 2.32 15.53 -4.70
N ALA A 352 2.40 14.46 -5.49
CA ALA A 352 3.56 14.07 -6.27
C ALA A 352 3.67 14.77 -7.64
N GLY A 353 2.74 15.66 -7.99
CA GLY A 353 2.66 16.32 -9.29
C GLY A 353 2.29 15.36 -10.43
N ILE A 354 1.53 14.31 -10.14
CA ILE A 354 1.06 13.30 -11.10
C ILE A 354 -0.40 13.61 -11.44
N GLU A 355 -0.65 13.82 -12.73
CA GLU A 355 -2.02 13.95 -13.25
C GLU A 355 -2.62 12.56 -13.51
N ILE A 356 -3.86 12.36 -13.06
CA ILE A 356 -4.62 11.14 -13.32
C ILE A 356 -5.76 11.46 -14.26
N ASN A 357 -5.76 10.81 -15.42
CA ASN A 357 -6.81 10.96 -16.45
C ASN A 357 -7.87 9.85 -16.37
N ASP A 358 -7.88 9.07 -15.29
CA ASP A 358 -8.90 8.04 -15.07
C ASP A 358 -10.18 8.67 -14.50
N THR A 359 -11.19 8.81 -15.35
CA THR A 359 -12.50 9.36 -14.98
C THR A 359 -13.39 8.35 -14.23
N SER A 360 -12.92 7.12 -14.04
CA SER A 360 -13.64 6.08 -13.29
C SER A 360 -13.29 6.03 -11.80
N LEU A 361 -12.46 6.96 -11.32
CA LEU A 361 -12.15 7.09 -9.89
C LEU A 361 -13.36 7.61 -9.11
N ASP A 362 -13.60 6.99 -7.95
CA ASP A 362 -14.56 7.47 -6.95
C ASP A 362 -13.92 8.41 -5.93
N GLY A 363 -12.60 8.28 -5.74
CA GLY A 363 -11.76 9.16 -4.94
C GLY A 363 -11.62 10.55 -5.56
N VAL A 364 -11.55 11.57 -4.73
CA VAL A 364 -11.31 12.96 -5.14
C VAL A 364 -9.96 13.44 -4.63
N ASN A 365 -9.34 14.36 -5.37
CA ASN A 365 -8.09 14.99 -4.94
C ASN A 365 -8.37 15.98 -3.79
N GLN A 366 -7.88 15.65 -2.60
CA GLN A 366 -8.01 16.46 -1.38
C GLN A 366 -6.75 17.27 -1.04
N TRP A 367 -5.74 17.30 -1.92
CA TRP A 367 -4.45 17.89 -1.58
C TRP A 367 -4.57 19.37 -1.24
N GLY A 368 -5.38 20.13 -1.99
CA GLY A 368 -5.67 21.55 -1.69
C GLY A 368 -6.38 21.73 -0.35
N THR A 369 -7.33 20.86 0.00
CA THR A 369 -8.00 20.88 1.31
C THR A 369 -7.01 20.65 2.45
N LEU A 370 -6.05 19.74 2.27
CA LEU A 370 -5.01 19.46 3.26
C LEU A 370 -4.01 20.62 3.41
N THR A 371 -3.50 21.18 2.30
CA THR A 371 -2.44 22.20 2.34
C THR A 371 -2.95 23.60 2.61
N GLU A 372 -4.07 23.98 1.99
CA GLU A 372 -4.63 25.34 2.03
C GLU A 372 -5.81 25.47 3.01
N GLY A 373 -6.34 24.36 3.53
CA GLY A 373 -7.52 24.38 4.39
C GLY A 373 -8.80 24.79 3.67
N THR A 374 -8.87 24.63 2.34
CA THR A 374 -10.09 24.85 1.56
C THR A 374 -11.14 23.78 1.87
N LYS A 375 -12.43 24.13 1.76
CA LYS A 375 -13.51 23.16 1.90
C LYS A 375 -13.33 22.00 0.90
N THR A 376 -13.59 20.78 1.35
CA THR A 376 -13.57 19.57 0.51
C THR A 376 -14.54 19.70 -0.66
N GLN A 377 -14.19 19.12 -1.80
CA GLN A 377 -15.13 18.95 -2.92
C GLN A 377 -16.08 17.76 -2.69
N ARG A 378 -15.84 16.95 -1.66
CA ARG A 378 -16.61 15.76 -1.33
C ARG A 378 -17.81 16.12 -0.46
N SER A 379 -19.00 16.06 -1.02
CA SER A 379 -20.26 16.10 -0.28
C SER A 379 -20.89 14.72 -0.07
N GLU A 380 -20.35 13.67 -0.69
CA GLU A 380 -20.97 12.33 -0.68
C GLU A 380 -19.91 11.23 -0.59
N ILE A 381 -20.20 10.19 0.19
CA ILE A 381 -19.44 8.94 0.26
C ILE A 381 -20.42 7.77 0.23
N LEU A 382 -20.33 6.93 -0.79
CA LEU A 382 -20.88 5.59 -0.68
C LEU A 382 -19.96 4.77 0.23
N LEU A 383 -20.47 4.35 1.38
CA LEU A 383 -19.68 3.55 2.32
C LEU A 383 -19.56 2.13 1.77
N ASN A 384 -20.66 1.41 1.54
CA ASN A 384 -20.65 0.18 0.75
C ASN A 384 -22.08 -0.20 0.32
N ILE A 385 -22.18 -1.08 -0.67
CA ILE A 385 -23.39 -1.86 -0.96
C ILE A 385 -22.94 -3.31 -1.05
N ASP A 386 -23.31 -4.12 -0.08
CA ASP A 386 -22.91 -5.53 -0.05
C ASP A 386 -24.10 -6.47 -0.22
N ASN A 387 -23.83 -7.59 -0.87
CA ASN A 387 -24.64 -8.80 -0.87
C ASN A 387 -26.08 -8.61 -1.34
N LEU A 388 -26.26 -7.89 -2.46
CA LEU A 388 -27.56 -7.66 -3.13
C LEU A 388 -28.41 -8.94 -3.33
N ASN A 389 -27.76 -10.10 -3.38
CA ASN A 389 -28.40 -11.39 -3.65
C ASN A 389 -28.77 -12.17 -2.38
N ASP A 390 -28.33 -11.75 -1.20
CA ASP A 390 -28.73 -12.36 0.08
C ASP A 390 -29.37 -11.29 0.99
N PRO A 391 -30.71 -11.22 1.03
CA PRO A 391 -31.43 -10.27 1.89
C PRO A 391 -31.08 -10.39 3.38
N LYS A 392 -30.44 -11.46 3.85
CA LYS A 392 -30.07 -11.66 5.26
C LYS A 392 -28.71 -11.10 5.63
N ALA A 393 -27.88 -10.76 4.64
CA ALA A 393 -26.55 -10.19 4.80
C ALA A 393 -26.35 -8.96 3.90
N TYR A 394 -27.43 -8.50 3.26
CA TYR A 394 -27.46 -7.27 2.50
C TYR A 394 -27.34 -6.06 3.44
N TYR A 395 -26.50 -5.11 3.07
CA TYR A 395 -26.52 -3.77 3.64
C TYR A 395 -26.11 -2.72 2.61
N ALA A 396 -26.59 -1.50 2.80
CA ALA A 396 -26.13 -0.33 2.07
C ALA A 396 -26.03 0.87 3.02
N ALA A 397 -24.93 1.62 2.91
CA ALA A 397 -24.70 2.81 3.70
C ALA A 397 -24.13 3.94 2.85
N LEU A 398 -24.65 5.14 3.05
CA LEU A 398 -24.34 6.34 2.26
C LEU A 398 -24.24 7.55 3.21
N ARG A 399 -23.19 8.33 3.06
CA ARG A 399 -23.02 9.63 3.73
C ARG A 399 -23.21 10.74 2.70
N VAL A 400 -24.09 11.70 2.98
CA VAL A 400 -24.30 12.92 2.19
C VAL A 400 -24.25 14.11 3.15
N ASP A 401 -23.20 14.93 3.06
CA ASP A 401 -22.92 16.04 3.95
C ASP A 401 -23.00 15.60 5.43
N ASP A 402 -23.93 16.14 6.21
CA ASP A 402 -24.15 15.78 7.60
C ASP A 402 -25.01 14.52 7.79
N LEU A 403 -25.70 14.07 6.73
CA LEU A 403 -26.65 12.97 6.80
C LEU A 403 -26.00 11.63 6.49
N LYS A 404 -26.38 10.59 7.25
CA LYS A 404 -26.02 9.20 6.96
C LYS A 404 -27.28 8.36 6.82
N TYR A 405 -27.40 7.70 5.68
CA TYR A 405 -28.40 6.67 5.39
C TYR A 405 -27.81 5.29 5.63
N LEU A 406 -28.62 4.39 6.19
CA LEU A 406 -28.28 2.99 6.39
C LEU A 406 -29.50 2.09 6.18
N THR A 407 -29.32 0.96 5.52
CA THR A 407 -30.30 -0.13 5.50
C THR A 407 -29.60 -1.48 5.56
N GLY A 408 -30.22 -2.46 6.21
CA GLY A 408 -29.61 -3.77 6.45
C GLY A 408 -28.40 -3.70 7.39
N THR A 409 -27.73 -4.84 7.55
CA THR A 409 -26.52 -4.99 8.34
C THR A 409 -25.88 -6.35 8.04
N ASP A 410 -24.66 -6.57 8.51
CA ASP A 410 -24.02 -7.87 8.53
C ASP A 410 -24.29 -8.62 9.85
N ASN A 411 -24.03 -9.92 9.92
CA ASN A 411 -24.14 -10.76 11.11
C ASN A 411 -25.51 -10.66 11.82
N LYS A 412 -26.58 -10.37 11.08
CA LYS A 412 -27.96 -10.24 11.58
C LYS A 412 -28.11 -9.21 12.72
N GLY A 413 -27.27 -8.18 12.70
CA GLY A 413 -27.32 -7.05 13.64
C GLY A 413 -26.78 -7.35 15.04
N GLN A 414 -26.11 -8.50 15.23
CA GLN A 414 -25.49 -8.84 16.52
C GLN A 414 -24.37 -7.87 16.92
N ALA A 415 -23.81 -7.16 15.93
CA ALA A 415 -22.69 -6.23 16.04
C ALA A 415 -23.11 -4.75 15.87
N ASP A 416 -24.40 -4.44 16.07
CA ASP A 416 -24.96 -3.10 15.82
C ASP A 416 -25.07 -2.23 17.09
N GLU A 417 -24.54 -2.68 18.23
CA GLU A 417 -24.55 -1.93 19.49
C GLU A 417 -23.29 -1.07 19.67
N TRP A 418 -23.13 -0.43 20.83
CA TRP A 418 -21.93 0.33 21.17
C TRP A 418 -20.93 -0.55 21.92
N TYR A 419 -19.82 -0.87 21.28
CA TYR A 419 -18.80 -1.76 21.84
C TYR A 419 -17.54 -1.01 22.27
N GLY A 420 -17.00 -1.44 23.40
CA GLY A 420 -15.77 -0.89 23.95
C GLY A 420 -15.90 -0.55 25.43
N PHE A 421 -14.93 0.21 25.93
CA PHE A 421 -14.82 0.52 27.35
C PHE A 421 -15.30 1.95 27.60
N THR A 422 -16.26 2.11 28.51
CA THR A 422 -16.66 3.42 29.03
C THR A 422 -15.55 3.95 29.93
N VAL A 423 -15.36 5.26 29.88
CA VAL A 423 -14.26 6.01 30.49
C VAL A 423 -14.34 6.02 32.02
N ASN A 424 -14.21 4.88 32.70
CA ASN A 424 -13.73 4.87 34.09
C ASN A 424 -12.20 4.95 34.06
N ASN A 425 -11.70 6.08 33.54
CA ASN A 425 -10.27 6.39 33.43
C ASN A 425 -9.72 6.69 34.82
N THR A 426 -9.09 5.72 35.46
CA THR A 426 -8.07 6.01 36.49
C THR A 426 -6.79 6.55 35.84
N ALA A 427 -6.55 6.25 34.56
CA ALA A 427 -5.39 6.69 33.81
C ALA A 427 -5.47 8.19 33.46
N LYS A 428 -4.42 8.93 33.82
CA LYS A 428 -4.29 10.36 33.52
C LYS A 428 -3.58 10.55 32.18
N TYR A 429 -4.15 11.38 31.30
CA TYR A 429 -3.47 11.81 30.08
C TYR A 429 -2.39 12.86 30.41
N LEU A 430 -1.17 12.66 29.91
CA LEU A 430 -0.03 13.53 30.17
C LEU A 430 0.50 14.12 28.86
N PRO A 431 0.24 15.40 28.55
CA PRO A 431 0.77 16.06 27.33
C PRO A 431 2.30 15.98 27.20
N LYS A 432 3.01 15.90 28.33
CA LYS A 432 4.47 15.76 28.36
C LYS A 432 4.96 14.46 27.71
N ASP A 433 4.19 13.38 27.78
CA ASP A 433 4.57 12.11 27.16
C ASP A 433 4.60 12.25 25.64
N VAL A 434 3.68 13.04 25.07
CA VAL A 434 3.67 13.41 23.65
C VAL A 434 4.86 14.28 23.29
N ILE A 435 5.13 15.33 24.07
CA ILE A 435 6.22 16.29 23.81
C ILE A 435 7.59 15.60 23.86
N HIS A 436 7.76 14.65 24.77
CA HIS A 436 9.00 13.92 25.00
C HIS A 436 9.07 12.56 24.29
N SER A 437 8.02 12.18 23.54
CA SER A 437 8.07 11.01 22.67
C SER A 437 9.14 11.17 21.60
N GLN A 438 9.55 10.06 20.98
CA GLN A 438 10.57 10.09 19.94
C GLN A 438 10.12 10.95 18.75
N ALA A 439 8.87 10.82 18.31
CA ALA A 439 8.29 11.69 17.29
C ALA A 439 8.14 13.14 17.78
N GLY A 440 7.70 13.36 19.02
CA GLY A 440 7.57 14.70 19.61
C GLY A 440 8.89 15.46 19.66
N ALA A 441 9.96 14.80 20.13
CA ALA A 441 11.31 15.34 20.15
C ALA A 441 11.80 15.72 18.75
N VAL A 442 11.51 14.89 17.73
CA VAL A 442 11.84 15.16 16.33
C VAL A 442 11.13 16.41 15.82
N PHE A 443 9.81 16.52 16.01
CA PHE A 443 9.06 17.69 15.53
C PHE A 443 9.45 18.98 16.25
N ASN A 444 9.67 18.92 17.57
CA ASN A 444 10.14 20.06 18.35
C ASN A 444 11.51 20.52 17.87
N ALA A 445 12.47 19.61 17.71
CA ALA A 445 13.80 19.94 17.20
C ALA A 445 13.76 20.51 15.77
N MET A 446 12.86 20.00 14.92
CA MET A 446 12.67 20.52 13.57
C MET A 446 12.14 21.96 13.59
N LYS A 447 11.12 22.25 14.39
CA LYS A 447 10.55 23.59 14.55
C LYS A 447 11.55 24.58 15.12
N THR A 448 12.29 24.20 16.17
CA THR A 448 13.36 25.04 16.74
C THR A 448 14.43 25.35 15.70
N LYS A 449 14.84 24.38 14.88
CA LYS A 449 15.81 24.62 13.79
C LYS A 449 15.28 25.63 12.76
N ASN A 450 14.00 25.58 12.41
CA ASN A 450 13.39 26.53 11.48
C ASN A 450 13.33 27.94 12.09
N GLN A 451 12.91 28.07 13.36
CA GLN A 451 12.92 29.35 14.06
C GLN A 451 14.31 30.01 14.10
N VAL A 452 15.38 29.21 14.33
CA VAL A 452 16.76 29.72 14.28
C VAL A 452 17.12 30.23 12.88
N LYS A 453 16.70 29.53 11.82
CA LYS A 453 16.92 29.98 10.44
C LYS A 453 16.16 31.27 10.13
N ASP A 454 14.90 31.37 10.56
CA ASP A 454 14.06 32.56 10.34
C ASP A 454 14.67 33.78 11.04
N PHE A 455 15.14 33.60 12.28
CA PHE A 455 15.87 34.62 13.02
C PHE A 455 17.16 35.07 12.30
N GLN A 456 17.95 34.11 11.80
CA GLN A 456 19.15 34.41 11.02
C GLN A 456 18.86 35.12 9.69
N ALA A 457 17.70 34.88 9.09
CA ALA A 457 17.25 35.53 7.87
C ALA A 457 16.66 36.94 8.10
N GLY A 458 16.66 37.45 9.34
CA GLY A 458 16.07 38.75 9.68
C GLY A 458 14.54 38.75 9.72
N ALA A 459 13.90 37.57 9.64
CA ALA A 459 12.47 37.41 9.88
C ALA A 459 12.24 37.42 11.40
N TYR A 460 12.22 38.62 11.97
CA TYR A 460 12.04 38.80 13.40
C TYR A 460 10.57 38.54 13.76
N ILE A 461 10.30 37.48 14.53
CA ILE A 461 9.01 37.36 15.21
C ILE A 461 9.06 38.34 16.39
N GLU A 462 8.50 39.55 16.20
CA GLU A 462 8.51 40.62 17.21
C GLU A 462 7.88 40.22 18.55
N ASN A 463 7.01 39.21 18.55
CA ASN A 463 6.28 38.75 19.73
C ASN A 463 6.66 37.31 20.09
N SER A 464 7.31 37.12 21.25
CA SER A 464 7.68 35.79 21.79
C SER A 464 6.52 34.79 21.85
N THR A 465 5.29 35.30 21.97
CA THR A 465 4.04 34.54 21.96
C THR A 465 3.76 33.87 20.62
N ASP A 466 4.04 34.53 19.49
CA ASP A 466 3.81 33.98 18.14
C ASP A 466 4.86 32.93 17.76
N ALA A 467 6.09 33.07 18.26
CA ALA A 467 7.13 32.05 18.13
C ALA A 467 6.76 30.77 18.90
N LEU A 468 6.18 30.92 20.10
CA LEU A 468 5.73 29.79 20.92
C LEU A 468 4.49 29.08 20.33
N ARG A 469 3.63 29.76 19.55
CA ARG A 469 2.49 29.13 18.86
C ARG A 469 2.88 28.05 17.85
N LEU A 470 4.11 28.09 17.34
CA LEU A 470 4.62 27.05 16.45
C LEU A 470 4.99 25.78 17.22
N ILE A 471 5.37 25.89 18.50
CA ILE A 471 5.75 24.76 19.35
C ILE A 471 4.49 24.19 20.01
N LEU A 472 4.41 22.87 20.09
CA LEU A 472 3.27 22.21 20.69
C LEU A 472 3.32 22.37 22.23
N THR A 473 2.34 23.06 22.82
CA THR A 473 2.23 23.29 24.27
C THR A 473 1.25 22.31 24.91
N ASP A 474 1.36 22.10 26.23
CA ASP A 474 0.41 21.28 27.00
C ASP A 474 -1.04 21.73 26.79
N GLU A 475 -1.29 23.06 26.83
CA GLU A 475 -2.62 23.64 26.59
C GLU A 475 -3.13 23.35 25.17
N LYS A 476 -2.26 23.49 24.17
CA LYS A 476 -2.64 23.25 22.77
C LYS A 476 -2.93 21.77 22.53
N ILE A 477 -2.17 20.86 23.12
CA ILE A 477 -2.43 19.42 23.08
C ILE A 477 -3.81 19.11 23.64
N LEU A 478 -4.11 19.61 24.85
CA LEU A 478 -5.40 19.38 25.50
C LEU A 478 -6.56 19.97 24.68
N GLN A 479 -6.38 21.15 24.10
CA GLN A 479 -7.38 21.78 23.21
C GLN A 479 -7.65 20.93 21.97
N ILE A 480 -6.61 20.46 21.27
CA ILE A 480 -6.78 19.65 20.06
C ILE A 480 -7.41 18.30 20.42
N ARG A 481 -6.96 17.68 21.52
CA ARG A 481 -7.52 16.42 22.02
C ARG A 481 -9.01 16.53 22.33
N GLU A 482 -9.42 17.59 23.02
CA GLU A 482 -10.84 17.84 23.29
C GLU A 482 -11.62 18.02 21.98
N SER A 483 -11.08 18.80 21.03
CA SER A 483 -11.71 19.02 19.72
C SER A 483 -11.80 17.73 18.88
N ALA A 484 -10.89 16.78 19.07
CA ALA A 484 -10.87 15.50 18.38
C ALA A 484 -11.75 14.44 19.05
N THR A 485 -12.11 14.65 20.33
CA THR A 485 -12.93 13.72 21.10
C THR A 485 -14.38 13.77 20.61
N VAL A 486 -14.97 12.60 20.38
CA VAL A 486 -16.39 12.49 20.05
C VAL A 486 -17.19 12.48 21.35
N HIS A 487 -18.12 13.42 21.48
CA HIS A 487 -19.04 13.49 22.61
C HIS A 487 -20.45 13.12 22.14
N CYS A 488 -21.03 12.06 22.72
CA CYS A 488 -22.42 11.70 22.47
C CYS A 488 -23.32 12.36 23.51
N ASN A 489 -24.32 13.10 23.05
CA ASN A 489 -25.42 13.50 23.92
C ASN A 489 -26.41 12.34 24.03
N TYR A 490 -26.22 11.48 25.03
CA TYR A 490 -27.11 10.35 25.29
C TYR A 490 -28.49 10.84 25.73
N ASP A 491 -29.40 11.05 24.76
CA ASP A 491 -30.82 11.29 25.04
C ASP A 491 -31.53 9.93 25.10
N LYS A 492 -31.97 9.54 26.31
CA LYS A 492 -32.79 8.33 26.53
C LYS A 492 -34.12 8.34 25.76
N ARG A 493 -34.51 9.46 25.15
CA ARG A 493 -35.69 9.60 24.30
C ARG A 493 -35.39 9.44 22.81
N GLY A 494 -34.14 9.19 22.42
CA GLY A 494 -33.75 8.97 21.03
C GLY A 494 -34.51 7.80 20.41
N VAL A 495 -34.93 7.96 19.15
CA VAL A 495 -35.61 6.89 18.41
C VAL A 495 -34.58 5.85 17.98
N HIS A 496 -34.69 4.63 18.49
CA HIS A 496 -33.73 3.58 18.16
C HIS A 496 -33.92 3.08 16.72
N CYS A 497 -32.80 2.92 16.00
CA CYS A 497 -32.78 2.30 14.67
C CYS A 497 -32.51 0.80 14.77
N ASN A 498 -33.36 0.01 14.11
CA ASN A 498 -33.07 -1.38 13.74
C ASN A 498 -33.03 -1.49 12.20
N SER A 499 -31.83 -1.46 11.64
CA SER A 499 -31.60 -1.42 10.19
C SER A 499 -32.02 -2.71 9.47
N THR A 500 -32.23 -3.82 10.18
CA THR A 500 -32.75 -5.06 9.59
C THR A 500 -34.24 -5.02 9.26
N LEU A 501 -34.99 -4.11 9.92
CA LEU A 501 -36.44 -3.97 9.75
C LEU A 501 -36.80 -2.82 8.82
N SER A 502 -36.09 -1.70 8.94
CA SER A 502 -36.34 -0.50 8.14
C SER A 502 -35.06 0.33 7.97
N PRO A 503 -34.95 1.11 6.89
CA PRO A 503 -33.86 2.06 6.74
C PRO A 503 -33.80 3.07 7.88
N CYS A 504 -32.60 3.60 8.09
CA CYS A 504 -32.28 4.55 9.14
C CYS A 504 -31.59 5.78 8.56
N LEU A 505 -31.80 6.90 9.25
CA LEU A 505 -31.26 8.20 8.88
C LEU A 505 -30.73 8.89 10.13
N PHE A 506 -29.50 9.36 10.07
CA PHE A 506 -28.86 10.10 11.16
C PHE A 506 -28.27 11.41 10.64
N ASN A 507 -28.23 12.44 11.49
CA ASN A 507 -27.39 13.61 11.28
C ASN A 507 -26.12 13.40 12.10
N ILE A 508 -25.01 13.04 11.45
CA ILE A 508 -23.75 12.66 12.09
C ILE A 508 -23.04 13.85 12.75
N THR A 509 -23.33 15.07 12.32
CA THR A 509 -22.75 16.26 12.95
C THR A 509 -23.39 16.53 14.31
N ASP A 510 -24.71 16.36 14.43
CA ASP A 510 -25.44 16.55 15.69
C ASP A 510 -25.51 15.27 16.56
N ASP A 511 -25.51 14.10 15.92
CA ASP A 511 -25.57 12.76 16.51
C ASP A 511 -24.45 11.86 15.94
N PRO A 512 -23.18 12.11 16.33
CA PRO A 512 -22.03 11.36 15.83
C PRO A 512 -22.01 9.89 16.29
N CYS A 513 -22.95 9.49 17.13
CA CYS A 513 -23.00 8.18 17.77
C CYS A 513 -24.19 7.35 17.32
N GLU A 514 -24.99 7.86 16.36
CA GLU A 514 -26.08 7.14 15.68
C GLU A 514 -27.16 6.64 16.66
N GLN A 515 -27.52 7.50 17.62
CA GLN A 515 -28.46 7.21 18.71
C GLN A 515 -29.91 7.61 18.39
N ASN A 516 -30.12 8.58 17.51
CA ASN A 516 -31.44 9.13 17.21
C ASN A 516 -31.79 9.01 15.71
N ASN A 517 -32.60 8.00 15.39
CA ASN A 517 -33.08 7.75 14.04
C ASN A 517 -34.12 8.79 13.59
N LEU A 518 -33.81 9.51 12.52
CA LEU A 518 -34.65 10.55 11.93
C LEU A 518 -35.59 10.03 10.83
N ALA A 519 -35.48 8.76 10.44
CA ALA A 519 -36.16 8.19 9.25
C ALA A 519 -37.66 8.48 9.19
N GLU A 520 -38.39 8.36 10.31
CA GLU A 520 -39.83 8.63 10.35
C GLU A 520 -40.14 10.13 10.23
N THR A 521 -39.42 10.95 10.99
CA THR A 521 -39.63 12.42 11.04
C THR A 521 -39.14 13.16 9.79
N GLN A 522 -38.20 12.56 9.05
CA GLN A 522 -37.52 13.14 7.88
C GLN A 522 -37.69 12.23 6.66
N ALA A 523 -38.90 11.69 6.47
CA ALA A 523 -39.20 10.71 5.43
C ALA A 523 -38.87 11.17 3.99
N GLU A 524 -38.96 12.47 3.71
CA GLU A 524 -38.60 13.01 2.40
C GLU A 524 -37.09 12.99 2.15
N LEU A 525 -36.27 13.37 3.16
CA LEU A 525 -34.82 13.25 3.08
C LEU A 525 -34.38 11.79 2.97
N LEU A 526 -35.03 10.89 3.73
CA LEU A 526 -34.78 9.46 3.63
C LEU A 526 -34.94 8.97 2.18
N LYS A 527 -36.08 9.28 1.53
CA LYS A 527 -36.35 8.90 0.14
C LYS A 527 -35.36 9.46 -0.87
N GLN A 528 -34.86 10.68 -0.63
CA GLN A 528 -33.82 11.28 -1.48
C GLN A 528 -32.51 10.50 -1.40
N LEU A 529 -32.09 10.12 -0.19
CA LEU A 529 -30.87 9.32 0.01
C LEU A 529 -31.07 7.89 -0.51
N GLU A 530 -32.25 7.30 -0.37
CA GLU A 530 -32.60 6.01 -0.99
C GLU A 530 -32.47 6.07 -2.51
N SER A 531 -32.98 7.13 -3.14
CA SER A 531 -32.87 7.33 -4.58
C SER A 531 -31.41 7.42 -5.03
N LYS A 532 -30.53 8.05 -4.23
CA LYS A 532 -29.09 8.07 -4.48
C LYS A 532 -28.46 6.68 -4.36
N VAL A 533 -28.85 5.89 -3.36
CA VAL A 533 -28.41 4.50 -3.24
C VAL A 533 -28.83 3.67 -4.46
N GLU A 534 -30.04 3.86 -4.99
CA GLU A 534 -30.47 3.17 -6.23
C GLU A 534 -29.62 3.54 -7.45
N ILE A 535 -29.15 4.79 -7.55
CA ILE A 535 -28.21 5.20 -8.60
C ILE A 535 -26.89 4.41 -8.48
N TYR A 536 -26.34 4.27 -7.27
CA TYR A 536 -25.15 3.45 -7.06
C TYR A 536 -25.40 1.96 -7.29
N LYS A 537 -26.57 1.42 -6.91
CA LYS A 537 -26.92 0.02 -7.18
C LYS A 537 -26.86 -0.30 -8.67
N ALA A 538 -27.22 0.65 -9.54
CA ALA A 538 -27.15 0.49 -10.98
C ALA A 538 -25.71 0.40 -11.52
N THR A 539 -24.69 0.80 -10.75
CA THR A 539 -23.26 0.73 -11.14
C THR A 539 -22.51 -0.43 -10.49
N VAL A 540 -23.13 -1.18 -9.58
CA VAL A 540 -22.51 -2.31 -8.87
C VAL A 540 -22.08 -3.40 -9.86
N VAL A 541 -20.81 -3.80 -9.80
CA VAL A 541 -20.32 -5.01 -10.48
C VAL A 541 -20.49 -6.23 -9.58
N ALA A 542 -20.63 -7.42 -10.17
CA ALA A 542 -20.78 -8.65 -9.39
C ALA A 542 -19.57 -8.89 -8.44
N PRO A 543 -19.80 -9.39 -7.20
CA PRO A 543 -18.72 -9.78 -6.32
C PRO A 543 -17.80 -10.82 -6.97
N ARG A 544 -16.49 -10.71 -6.76
CA ARG A 544 -15.48 -11.58 -7.38
C ARG A 544 -15.15 -12.84 -6.60
N ASN A 545 -15.76 -13.02 -5.43
CA ASN A 545 -15.50 -14.15 -4.55
C ASN A 545 -15.65 -15.46 -5.33
N LEU A 546 -14.64 -16.32 -5.20
CA LEU A 546 -14.64 -17.66 -5.78
C LEU A 546 -14.61 -18.70 -4.65
N PRO A 547 -15.22 -19.88 -4.85
CA PRO A 547 -15.18 -20.93 -3.85
C PRO A 547 -13.75 -21.31 -3.46
N MET A 548 -13.56 -21.59 -2.16
CA MET A 548 -12.34 -22.19 -1.60
C MET A 548 -11.83 -23.40 -2.39
N ASP A 549 -10.53 -23.44 -2.66
CA ASP A 549 -9.84 -24.48 -3.43
C ASP A 549 -8.91 -25.33 -2.55
N LYS A 550 -9.20 -26.63 -2.44
CA LYS A 550 -8.41 -27.57 -1.64
C LYS A 550 -6.97 -27.76 -2.13
N ARG A 551 -6.64 -27.35 -3.35
CA ARG A 551 -5.27 -27.41 -3.87
C ARG A 551 -4.37 -26.33 -3.25
N ALA A 552 -4.94 -25.33 -2.60
CA ALA A 552 -4.20 -24.32 -1.84
C ALA A 552 -3.59 -24.87 -0.53
N ASP A 553 -3.99 -26.07 -0.09
CA ASP A 553 -3.52 -26.68 1.16
C ASP A 553 -1.98 -26.66 1.27
N PRO A 554 -1.40 -25.91 2.22
CA PRO A 554 0.04 -25.80 2.40
C PRO A 554 0.73 -27.15 2.65
N ALA A 555 0.03 -28.18 3.12
CA ALA A 555 0.60 -29.52 3.27
C ALA A 555 1.10 -30.11 1.93
N ARG A 556 0.60 -29.62 0.80
CA ARG A 556 1.07 -29.95 -0.56
C ARG A 556 2.35 -29.20 -0.94
N TRP A 557 2.65 -28.12 -0.23
CA TRP A 557 3.63 -27.10 -0.60
C TRP A 557 4.65 -26.86 0.52
N ASN A 558 5.12 -27.94 1.15
CA ASN A 558 6.09 -27.89 2.26
C ASN A 558 5.63 -27.01 3.45
N ASN A 559 4.33 -27.03 3.75
CA ASN A 559 3.70 -26.20 4.80
C ASN A 559 3.89 -24.69 4.58
N ILE A 560 3.93 -24.24 3.32
CA ILE A 560 4.06 -22.83 2.95
C ILE A 560 2.84 -22.41 2.12
N TRP A 561 2.33 -21.21 2.36
CA TRP A 561 1.35 -20.59 1.49
C TRP A 561 2.03 -20.06 0.21
N VAL A 562 1.69 -20.67 -0.93
CA VAL A 562 2.30 -20.37 -2.24
C VAL A 562 1.23 -19.90 -3.24
N PRO A 563 1.60 -19.23 -4.34
CA PRO A 563 0.71 -19.03 -5.48
C PRO A 563 0.41 -20.36 -6.17
N TRP A 564 -0.50 -21.14 -5.59
CA TRP A 564 -0.66 -22.56 -5.93
C TRP A 564 -1.09 -22.79 -7.38
N TYR A 565 -1.72 -21.82 -8.05
CA TYR A 565 -2.04 -21.97 -9.48
C TYR A 565 -0.78 -21.96 -10.35
N ASP A 566 0.24 -21.19 -9.99
CA ASP A 566 1.49 -21.19 -10.74
C ASP A 566 2.31 -22.46 -10.46
N GLU A 567 2.24 -23.01 -9.24
CA GLU A 567 2.84 -24.31 -8.94
C GLU A 567 2.15 -25.46 -9.68
N LEU A 568 0.81 -25.45 -9.76
CA LEU A 568 0.05 -26.41 -10.54
C LEU A 568 0.36 -26.32 -12.04
N ASP A 569 0.51 -25.11 -12.59
CA ASP A 569 0.89 -24.92 -13.99
C ASP A 569 2.29 -25.50 -14.27
N LYS A 570 3.25 -25.33 -13.35
CA LYS A 570 4.59 -25.96 -13.44
C LYS A 570 4.54 -27.48 -13.32
N GLU A 571 3.70 -28.03 -12.44
CA GLU A 571 3.51 -29.48 -12.32
C GLU A 571 2.95 -30.08 -13.61
N LYS A 572 1.96 -29.40 -14.21
CA LYS A 572 1.36 -29.78 -15.48
C LYS A 572 2.38 -29.74 -16.62
N GLU A 573 3.17 -28.67 -16.73
CA GLU A 573 4.23 -28.58 -17.75
C GLU A 573 5.25 -29.72 -17.63
N LYS A 574 5.69 -30.04 -16.40
CA LYS A 574 6.58 -31.19 -16.16
C LYS A 574 5.92 -32.52 -16.55
N GLN A 575 4.62 -32.66 -16.33
CA GLN A 575 3.88 -33.86 -16.70
C GLN A 575 3.75 -33.96 -18.23
N ASP A 576 3.40 -32.88 -18.91
CA ASP A 576 3.30 -32.82 -20.38
C ASP A 576 4.65 -33.14 -21.03
N ILE A 577 5.78 -32.68 -20.46
CA ILE A 577 7.14 -33.03 -20.90
C ILE A 577 7.44 -34.53 -20.71
N ARG A 578 6.98 -35.14 -19.62
CA ARG A 578 7.15 -36.59 -19.37
C ARG A 578 6.29 -37.44 -20.30
N ASP A 579 5.08 -36.97 -20.62
CA ASP A 579 4.11 -37.69 -21.44
C ASP A 579 4.35 -37.48 -22.94
N ALA A 580 5.10 -36.45 -23.32
CA ALA A 580 5.58 -36.25 -24.68
C ALA A 580 6.43 -37.45 -25.11
N LYS A 581 5.87 -38.30 -25.98
CA LYS A 581 6.63 -39.38 -26.65
C LYS A 581 7.84 -38.76 -27.36
N PRO A 582 9.04 -39.38 -27.30
CA PRO A 582 10.18 -38.88 -28.06
C PRO A 582 9.77 -38.79 -29.53
N LEU A 583 9.96 -37.61 -30.14
CA LEU A 583 9.63 -37.32 -31.55
C LEU A 583 10.35 -38.26 -32.54
N ILE A 584 11.35 -39.01 -32.05
CA ILE A 584 12.11 -39.97 -32.82
C ILE A 584 11.96 -41.31 -32.12
N SER A 585 11.32 -42.27 -32.78
CA SER A 585 11.29 -43.64 -32.27
C SER A 585 12.73 -44.16 -32.16
N PRO A 586 13.05 -45.07 -31.22
CA PRO A 586 14.36 -45.73 -31.18
C PRO A 586 14.71 -46.35 -32.54
N THR A 587 13.70 -46.82 -33.28
CA THR A 587 13.85 -47.29 -34.66
C THR A 587 14.25 -46.18 -35.64
N ALA A 588 13.71 -44.96 -35.54
CA ALA A 588 14.11 -43.83 -36.37
C ALA A 588 15.52 -43.31 -36.03
N ILE A 589 15.96 -43.38 -34.76
CA ILE A 589 17.35 -43.12 -34.36
C ILE A 589 18.28 -44.18 -34.96
N VAL A 590 17.92 -45.46 -34.87
CA VAL A 590 18.69 -46.57 -35.47
C VAL A 590 18.72 -46.45 -37.00
N TYR A 591 17.60 -46.12 -37.66
CA TYR A 591 17.57 -45.88 -39.10
C TYR A 591 18.43 -44.68 -39.51
N CYS A 592 18.41 -43.57 -38.77
CA CYS A 592 19.28 -42.43 -39.03
C CYS A 592 20.76 -42.79 -38.85
N LEU A 593 21.11 -43.55 -37.82
CA LEU A 593 22.47 -44.04 -37.60
C LEU A 593 22.92 -45.03 -38.69
N VAL A 594 22.03 -45.93 -39.13
CA VAL A 594 22.30 -46.86 -40.24
C VAL A 594 22.51 -46.10 -41.55
N ILE A 595 21.63 -45.15 -41.88
CA ILE A 595 21.78 -44.29 -43.06
C ILE A 595 23.09 -43.50 -42.99
N LEU A 596 23.45 -42.94 -41.82
CA LEU A 596 24.71 -42.23 -41.64
C LEU A 596 25.92 -43.16 -41.85
N THR A 597 25.88 -44.40 -41.34
CA THR A 597 26.95 -45.39 -41.58
C THR A 597 27.02 -45.84 -43.05
N ILE A 598 25.89 -45.97 -43.75
CA ILE A 598 25.86 -46.29 -45.18
C ILE A 598 26.42 -45.13 -46.00
N LEU A 599 26.08 -43.88 -45.67
CA LEU A 599 26.61 -42.68 -46.34
C LEU A 599 28.11 -42.51 -46.11
N LEU A 600 28.59 -42.74 -44.88
CA LEU A 600 30.03 -42.74 -44.56
C LEU A 600 30.77 -43.91 -45.24
N GLY A 601 30.16 -45.09 -45.33
CA GLY A 601 30.69 -46.25 -46.04
C GLY A 601 30.73 -46.07 -47.57
N ALA A 602 29.70 -45.44 -48.15
CA ALA A 602 29.65 -45.10 -49.57
C ALA A 602 30.68 -44.01 -49.93
N GLY A 603 30.89 -43.02 -49.05
CA GLY A 603 31.97 -42.04 -49.18
C GLY A 603 33.36 -42.69 -49.22
N ALA A 604 33.59 -43.73 -48.41
CA ALA A 604 34.85 -44.49 -48.42
C ALA A 604 35.05 -45.32 -49.70
N ILE A 605 33.97 -45.80 -50.34
CA ILE A 605 34.02 -46.54 -51.61
C ILE A 605 34.30 -45.59 -52.80
N VAL A 606 33.70 -44.41 -52.80
CA VAL A 606 33.95 -43.38 -53.84
C VAL A 606 35.39 -42.85 -53.75
N ILE A 607 35.94 -42.66 -52.55
CA ILE A 607 37.35 -42.29 -52.36
C ILE A 607 38.30 -43.40 -52.85
N LYS A 608 37.91 -44.67 -52.72
CA LYS A 608 38.73 -45.81 -53.20
C LYS A 608 38.69 -46.01 -54.72
N GLN A 609 37.62 -45.58 -55.39
CA GLN A 609 37.50 -45.60 -56.86
C GLN A 609 38.20 -44.41 -57.53
N CYS A 610 38.30 -43.24 -56.88
CA CYS A 610 39.06 -42.11 -57.42
C CYS A 610 40.59 -42.27 -57.32
N VAL A 611 41.10 -43.19 -56.49
CA VAL A 611 42.55 -43.41 -56.30
C VAL A 611 43.14 -44.47 -57.26
N LEU A 612 42.31 -45.19 -58.02
CA LEU A 612 42.74 -46.28 -58.90
C LEU A 612 42.65 -45.97 -60.40
N HIS A 613 42.36 -44.73 -60.80
CA HIS A 613 42.23 -44.35 -62.20
C HIS A 613 43.12 -43.17 -62.63
N ASP A 614 44.33 -43.10 -62.07
CA ASP A 614 45.35 -42.16 -62.53
C ASP A 614 46.75 -42.78 -62.40
N ARG A 615 47.12 -43.62 -63.37
CA ARG A 615 48.53 -43.95 -63.70
C ARG A 615 48.68 -44.25 -65.19
N ASP A 616 49.68 -43.58 -65.75
CA ASP A 616 50.40 -43.81 -67.01
C ASP A 616 49.79 -43.17 -68.29
N ASP A 617 50.29 -41.99 -68.69
CA ASP A 617 51.35 -41.89 -69.71
C ASP A 617 51.93 -40.46 -69.87
N ASN A 618 53.22 -40.41 -70.26
CA ASN A 618 54.14 -39.26 -70.33
C ASN A 618 53.89 -38.29 -71.51
N ASP A 619 54.16 -36.99 -71.34
CA ASP A 619 55.09 -36.20 -72.20
C ASP A 619 55.24 -34.71 -71.77
N LEU A 620 56.50 -34.34 -71.41
CA LEU A 620 57.32 -33.10 -71.53
C LEU A 620 56.69 -31.70 -71.94
N PRO A 621 57.43 -30.56 -71.80
CA PRO A 621 57.86 -29.82 -70.61
C PRO A 621 57.61 -28.28 -70.75
N GLU A 622 58.27 -27.45 -69.94
CA GLU A 622 58.36 -25.96 -70.01
C GLU A 622 57.19 -25.16 -69.37
N CYS A 623 57.36 -24.01 -68.72
CA CYS A 623 58.52 -23.13 -68.54
C CYS A 623 58.33 -22.27 -67.28
N HIS A 624 59.46 -21.83 -66.74
CA HIS A 624 59.64 -20.78 -65.73
C HIS A 624 58.75 -19.54 -65.90
N LYS A 625 58.43 -18.87 -64.78
CA LYS A 625 59.04 -17.59 -64.36
C LYS A 625 58.42 -17.10 -63.04
N VAL A 626 59.25 -16.93 -62.01
CA VAL A 626 59.80 -15.63 -61.50
C VAL A 626 58.93 -15.15 -60.34
N ALA A 627 59.39 -15.37 -59.10
CA ALA A 627 60.33 -14.51 -58.36
C ALA A 627 59.66 -13.20 -57.94
N GLY A 628 59.54 -12.97 -56.65
CA GLY A 628 60.54 -12.21 -55.89
C GLY A 628 59.86 -10.91 -55.47
N LEU A 629 60.15 -10.25 -54.36
CA LEU A 629 61.35 -10.05 -53.56
C LEU A 629 60.85 -9.59 -52.17
N ASN A 630 61.42 -10.08 -51.07
CA ASN A 630 62.50 -9.44 -50.29
C ASN A 630 62.22 -7.96 -49.95
N GLY A 631 62.33 -7.49 -48.70
CA GLY A 631 62.83 -8.11 -47.48
C GLY A 631 63.04 -7.05 -46.39
N ASN A 632 63.41 -7.52 -45.19
CA ASN A 632 63.88 -6.81 -43.98
C ASN A 632 62.82 -5.96 -43.26
N GLY A 633 62.64 -6.01 -41.94
CA GLY A 633 63.41 -6.60 -40.86
C GLY A 633 63.35 -5.64 -39.65
N LEU A 634 62.85 -6.14 -38.52
CA LEU A 634 62.87 -5.57 -37.15
C LEU A 634 62.03 -4.31 -36.83
N ASN A 635 60.87 -4.51 -36.17
CA ASN A 635 60.76 -4.29 -34.72
C ASN A 635 59.43 -4.83 -34.14
N ALA A 636 59.49 -5.17 -32.85
CA ALA A 636 58.53 -5.95 -32.11
C ALA A 636 57.17 -5.24 -31.84
N ILE A 637 56.09 -6.03 -31.92
CA ILE A 637 55.01 -6.26 -30.91
C ILE A 637 54.44 -4.99 -30.24
N THR A 638 53.16 -4.63 -30.29
CA THR A 638 51.88 -5.24 -30.68
C THR A 638 50.82 -4.13 -30.54
N ASN A 639 49.96 -3.89 -31.54
CA ASN A 639 48.55 -3.54 -31.31
C ASN A 639 47.72 -3.31 -32.59
N GLN A 640 46.44 -3.64 -32.45
CA GLN A 640 45.24 -3.05 -33.07
C GLN A 640 44.69 -3.54 -34.41
N GLY A 641 43.36 -3.63 -34.39
CA GLY A 641 42.45 -3.42 -35.52
C GLY A 641 41.05 -3.88 -35.11
N HIS A 642 40.18 -3.01 -34.57
CA HIS A 642 39.20 -2.17 -35.29
C HIS A 642 38.09 -3.00 -35.97
N ASN A 643 36.80 -2.66 -35.98
CA ASN A 643 36.01 -1.54 -35.47
C ASN A 643 34.51 -1.90 -35.73
N THR A 644 33.61 -1.29 -34.95
CA THR A 644 32.22 -0.83 -35.29
C THR A 644 31.19 -1.81 -35.92
N MET A 645 30.04 -2.11 -35.29
CA MET A 645 28.79 -1.32 -35.01
C MET A 645 27.68 -1.56 -36.07
N GLU A 646 26.41 -1.40 -35.64
CA GLU A 646 25.12 -1.40 -36.40
C GLU A 646 24.49 -2.79 -36.66
N GLN A 647 23.27 -3.16 -36.21
CA GLN A 647 21.96 -2.51 -36.06
C GLN A 647 21.30 -2.10 -37.39
N ASN A 648 20.24 -2.83 -37.80
CA ASN A 648 19.05 -2.40 -38.58
C ASN A 648 18.15 -3.65 -38.80
N CYS A 649 16.91 -3.73 -38.29
CA CYS A 649 15.65 -3.06 -38.68
C CYS A 649 14.99 -3.59 -39.97
N PHE A 650 13.79 -4.16 -39.77
CA PHE A 650 12.57 -4.18 -40.61
C PHE A 650 12.67 -4.38 -42.14
N ASP A 651 11.98 -5.39 -42.69
CA ASP A 651 10.70 -5.15 -43.39
C ASP A 651 9.99 -6.43 -43.90
N ASN A 652 8.65 -6.32 -43.96
CA ASN A 652 7.66 -7.25 -44.51
C ASN A 652 7.84 -7.53 -46.01
N VAL A 653 7.58 -8.78 -46.48
CA VAL A 653 6.82 -9.04 -47.73
C VAL A 653 6.08 -10.38 -47.63
N VAL A 654 4.82 -10.33 -48.07
CA VAL A 654 3.79 -11.37 -48.21
C VAL A 654 4.00 -12.22 -49.49
N CYS A 655 3.44 -13.44 -49.50
CA CYS A 655 2.84 -14.18 -50.64
C CYS A 655 3.44 -15.55 -50.99
N THR A 656 2.61 -16.58 -50.71
CA THR A 656 2.22 -17.71 -51.57
C THR A 656 3.28 -18.60 -52.22
N SER A 657 3.28 -19.88 -51.83
CA SER A 657 2.71 -20.99 -52.61
C SER A 657 2.44 -22.20 -51.71
#